data_AF-A0A9D9Y761-F1
#
_entry.id   AF-A0A9D9Y761-F1
#
_cell.length_a   1.000
_cell.length_b   1.000
_cell.length_c   1.000
_cell.angle_alpha   90.00
_cell.angle_beta   90.00
_cell.angle_gamma   90.00
#
_symmetry.space_group_name_H-M   'P 1'
#
loop_
_entity.id
_entity.type
_entity.pdbx_description
1 polymer ?
#
loop_
_entity_poly.entity_id
_entity_poly.type
_entity_poly.pdbx_seq_one_letter_code
_entity_poly.pdbx_strand_id
1 'polypeptide(L)'
;MPDNREVRQPGQSTNQAQSAQQESARQIQEQLEQELHAVADNELQKRRLAKNLTDAVKDADVSAGEQRRSTHLRSQGTPHEVSENERQQLRKDLVRVLKAVEQGVIEAPSEANKAVLLHLNEFIGRQLNENNSAFIQPLVAKLLESNQTAEDLQVQFETLKAEFGVFSPDLVRKVSEAMVQSADDGKLAVDGERAREMFADDAENQPDMRQDSSEAVSREMWQTYYQSFFGDDPEDRKVINALYSADKLKDFVSERKERVGHDFQQTNNRHPSDEELWRLTSEDVEREIVLRFSKLYLRVDKQRPNEPFEQIASQGGLYDSIQIVQIQMLRALEQLGEKISRMSGDEYQTSFGEMKFFRRFSKQELDEKVVHVKEIKDKNGNVIEKAGTKTVRQYKIQPVAGAKQVESIQEFLDDVHTMVEHEVATRAYLHNVKLAFMRPAGEGGFWGGLARYAEQMPSTDIDSMMHLPDSHLFMSAYRLYVKYLEEEFAVIDWKHQPNMFSPDFFNNRTAIEQRVRVDLKRLFPDELKNEMNWRLDRAMSMGIGLAKGVLLTEAEIAAWAEPHLNMENGKATFTSMYTNDGVATATLNPQHHFLRWQTEGAKKGPLIFLPLIGMGGKIDKSFMRGHWDHRVMWEMAQKFRDSYMSGKGAFKDGKGGRPEGEKLFIDFMPNFAKVGGYFTRGGWRADHEIAGSLHYKVDAQTHAKTLDVMRSWKALENIGYEALVPLTRVGGFKLSTELRQYLFDKYISGNGASGTNAESYFKGLNAKSEKDREDFFMQHVFANLLIQRMPTKLIRIERDRQSDNGIRAWEKVRASIPGCTADQMNSRMQNLMMVESKVRIDTSRKMNEYLQRHGGEQDLSQLSINDYRVDEERISQVLTAAQVDAAEINATIVLFQKIHDYTYSGAMGKRYVDEFATKLKNKEFPFSIGVEEVDPSFLALRAAGQRVLARALGDTGQVESNVYGTMTKYIESLQPISLDPKHDTSELVKMLHTMHHTIEGIHGHEQAAKIVTAMASITIAYFKKDSIAKNTFTKLGTIGRVNSLAAEFSGTFKGVWEWETADVDNFIFELERAKLLPKAAFDLGGEGDVEIENKKFLGLFPYKKTTSQKSHGYLTGPDLRRHFGATKKDQGLEILNKYVPIFLAAMLYTFISKAAKEATEKK
;
A
#
# COMPACT_ATOMS: atom_id res chain seq x y z
N MET A 1 17.36 26.62 -3.32
CA MET A 1 17.15 26.98 -4.74
C MET A 1 15.69 26.73 -5.06
N PRO A 2 14.94 27.65 -5.69
CA PRO A 2 13.53 27.40 -5.93
C PRO A 2 13.37 26.59 -7.22
N ASP A 3 12.99 25.33 -7.03
CA ASP A 3 12.43 24.44 -8.06
C ASP A 3 11.04 24.97 -8.47
N ASN A 4 10.96 25.53 -9.68
CA ASN A 4 9.70 25.65 -10.40
C ASN A 4 9.54 24.37 -11.25
N ARG A 5 8.71 23.42 -10.79
CA ARG A 5 8.16 22.38 -11.65
C ARG A 5 6.65 22.35 -11.50
N GLU A 6 6.01 22.78 -12.58
CA GLU A 6 4.57 22.74 -12.77
C GLU A 6 4.03 21.31 -12.67
N VAL A 7 2.84 21.21 -12.08
CA VAL A 7 2.06 19.99 -11.84
C VAL A 7 1.56 19.43 -13.17
N ARG A 8 2.00 18.23 -13.56
CA ARG A 8 1.56 17.52 -14.78
C ARG A 8 0.37 16.58 -14.49
N GLN A 9 -0.60 16.53 -15.40
CA GLN A 9 -1.83 15.72 -15.36
C GLN A 9 -1.66 14.32 -16.01
N PRO A 10 -2.54 13.33 -15.72
CA PRO A 10 -2.32 11.88 -15.95
C PRO A 10 -2.59 11.34 -17.38
N GLY A 11 -2.63 12.19 -18.41
CA GLY A 11 -2.82 11.76 -19.82
C GLY A 11 -1.51 11.63 -20.60
N GLN A 12 -0.38 11.46 -19.91
CA GLN A 12 0.94 11.69 -20.48
C GLN A 12 1.80 10.43 -20.71
N SER A 13 1.38 9.18 -20.50
CA SER A 13 2.35 8.06 -20.50
C SER A 13 2.85 7.62 -21.90
N THR A 14 1.96 7.50 -22.89
CA THR A 14 2.33 7.31 -24.32
C THR A 14 2.95 8.59 -24.89
N ASN A 15 2.40 9.74 -24.49
CA ASN A 15 3.00 11.05 -24.71
C ASN A 15 4.32 11.25 -23.95
N GLN A 16 4.74 10.39 -23.01
CA GLN A 16 5.99 10.54 -22.22
C GLN A 16 7.12 9.75 -22.83
N ALA A 17 6.85 8.60 -23.45
CA ALA A 17 7.83 7.96 -24.33
C ALA A 17 8.07 8.85 -25.56
N GLN A 18 6.99 9.36 -26.17
CA GLN A 18 7.09 10.36 -27.24
C GLN A 18 7.67 11.70 -26.75
N SER A 19 7.33 12.20 -25.55
CA SER A 19 7.89 13.46 -25.03
C SER A 19 9.34 13.30 -24.58
N ALA A 20 9.74 12.16 -24.02
CA ALA A 20 11.14 11.90 -23.68
C ALA A 20 11.97 11.74 -24.96
N GLN A 21 11.41 11.11 -26.01
CA GLN A 21 12.04 11.07 -27.33
C GLN A 21 12.11 12.46 -27.98
N GLN A 22 11.05 13.27 -27.90
CA GLN A 22 11.01 14.66 -28.38
C GLN A 22 11.93 15.59 -27.58
N GLU A 23 12.01 15.42 -26.25
CA GLU A 23 12.86 16.19 -25.34
C GLU A 23 14.33 15.79 -25.52
N SER A 24 14.62 14.51 -25.77
CA SER A 24 15.93 14.02 -26.20
C SER A 24 16.33 14.58 -27.58
N ALA A 25 15.43 14.57 -28.57
CA ALA A 25 15.69 15.17 -29.88
C ALA A 25 15.93 16.68 -29.78
N ARG A 26 15.17 17.37 -28.91
CA ARG A 26 15.36 18.79 -28.59
C ARG A 26 16.70 19.06 -27.91
N GLN A 27 17.10 18.24 -26.94
CA GLN A 27 18.42 18.35 -26.30
C GLN A 27 19.57 18.13 -27.29
N ILE A 28 19.41 17.19 -28.24
CA ILE A 28 20.39 16.96 -29.31
C ILE A 28 20.48 18.19 -30.24
N GLN A 29 19.34 18.81 -30.56
CA GLN A 29 19.29 20.05 -31.34
C GLN A 29 19.92 21.22 -30.59
N GLU A 30 19.62 21.41 -29.30
CA GLU A 30 20.21 22.46 -28.46
C GLU A 30 21.74 22.28 -28.31
N GLN A 31 22.23 21.05 -28.19
CA GLN A 31 23.67 20.76 -28.21
C GLN A 31 24.33 21.17 -29.54
N LEU A 32 23.70 20.85 -30.67
CA LEU A 32 24.21 21.23 -31.99
C LEU A 32 24.19 22.76 -32.17
N GLU A 33 23.13 23.44 -31.73
CA GLU A 33 23.04 24.90 -31.79
C GLU A 33 24.14 25.58 -30.96
N GLN A 34 24.47 25.03 -29.79
CA GLN A 34 25.60 25.49 -28.98
C GLN A 34 26.95 25.29 -29.70
N GLU A 35 27.17 24.12 -30.30
CA GLU A 35 28.38 23.85 -31.09
C GLU A 35 28.48 24.78 -32.30
N LEU A 36 27.36 25.08 -32.96
CA LEU A 36 27.30 25.99 -34.11
C LEU A 36 27.52 27.44 -33.73
N HIS A 37 26.96 27.89 -32.61
CA HIS A 37 27.28 29.21 -32.05
C HIS A 37 28.77 29.32 -31.70
N ALA A 38 29.39 28.25 -31.19
CA ALA A 38 30.81 28.24 -30.86
C ALA A 38 31.72 28.33 -32.09
N VAL A 39 31.26 27.90 -33.27
CA VAL A 39 32.01 27.97 -34.54
C VAL A 39 31.50 29.07 -35.49
N ALA A 40 30.53 29.89 -35.07
CA ALA A 40 29.82 30.86 -35.92
C ALA A 40 30.74 31.87 -36.62
N ASP A 41 31.83 32.26 -35.96
CA ASP A 41 32.78 33.27 -36.46
C ASP A 41 33.99 32.66 -37.21
N ASN A 42 34.05 31.34 -37.36
CA ASN A 42 35.20 30.64 -37.97
C ASN A 42 34.76 29.67 -39.08
N GLU A 43 34.84 30.13 -40.33
CA GLU A 43 34.49 29.37 -41.53
C GLU A 43 35.26 28.04 -41.68
N LEU A 44 36.51 27.98 -41.21
CA LEU A 44 37.29 26.74 -41.23
C LEU A 44 36.72 25.71 -40.24
N GLN A 45 36.27 26.16 -39.07
CA GLN A 45 35.66 25.30 -38.06
C GLN A 45 34.25 24.86 -38.45
N LYS A 46 33.45 25.73 -39.09
CA LYS A 46 32.17 25.35 -39.70
C LYS A 46 32.34 24.27 -40.76
N ARG A 47 33.30 24.43 -41.69
CA ARG A 47 33.58 23.41 -42.72
C ARG A 47 34.06 22.09 -42.13
N ARG A 48 34.84 22.12 -41.05
CA ARG A 48 35.25 20.91 -40.31
C ARG A 48 34.07 20.24 -39.62
N LEU A 49 33.20 21.01 -38.97
CA LEU A 49 32.00 20.49 -38.33
C LEU A 49 31.02 19.88 -39.34
N ALA A 50 30.78 20.57 -40.46
CA ALA A 50 29.98 20.08 -41.57
C ALA A 50 30.52 18.75 -42.09
N LYS A 51 31.83 18.68 -42.36
CA LYS A 51 32.49 17.45 -42.79
C LYS A 51 32.37 16.33 -41.76
N ASN A 52 32.62 16.60 -40.48
CA ASN A 52 32.51 15.60 -39.42
C ASN A 52 31.09 15.03 -39.29
N LEU A 53 30.06 15.88 -39.41
CA LEU A 53 28.66 15.46 -39.34
C LEU A 53 28.28 14.61 -40.57
N THR A 54 28.71 15.02 -41.76
CA THR A 54 28.50 14.24 -42.99
C THR A 54 29.22 12.89 -42.94
N ASP A 55 30.48 12.87 -42.51
CA ASP A 55 31.29 11.65 -42.39
C ASP A 55 30.68 10.69 -41.33
N ALA A 56 30.16 11.20 -40.21
CA ALA A 56 29.52 10.37 -39.18
C ALA A 56 28.29 9.60 -39.69
N VAL A 57 27.43 10.23 -40.50
CA VAL A 57 26.27 9.54 -41.10
C VAL A 57 26.69 8.55 -42.18
N LYS A 58 27.79 8.82 -42.92
CA LYS A 58 28.31 7.91 -43.95
C LYS A 58 29.00 6.68 -43.34
N ASP A 59 29.87 6.90 -42.35
CA ASP A 59 30.62 5.85 -41.67
C ASP A 59 29.68 4.89 -40.90
N ALA A 60 28.49 5.36 -40.54
CA ALA A 60 27.45 4.55 -39.91
C ALA A 60 26.73 3.56 -40.84
N ASP A 61 27.02 3.52 -42.16
CA ASP A 61 26.34 2.62 -43.11
C ASP A 61 26.49 1.13 -42.76
N VAL A 62 27.68 0.71 -42.33
CA VAL A 62 27.92 -0.68 -41.91
C VAL A 62 27.12 -1.03 -40.65
N SER A 63 27.15 -0.15 -39.64
CA SER A 63 26.39 -0.35 -38.40
C SER A 63 24.87 -0.29 -38.65
N ALA A 64 24.40 0.63 -39.49
CA ALA A 64 23.01 0.71 -39.90
C ALA A 64 22.58 -0.56 -40.66
N GLY A 65 23.44 -1.09 -41.54
CA GLY A 65 23.23 -2.37 -42.22
C GLY A 65 23.12 -3.55 -41.24
N GLU A 66 23.98 -3.62 -40.23
CA GLU A 66 23.90 -4.62 -39.15
C GLU A 66 22.65 -4.45 -38.29
N GLN A 67 22.21 -3.22 -38.02
CA GLN A 67 20.96 -2.93 -37.31
C GLN A 67 19.73 -3.34 -38.15
N ARG A 68 19.70 -3.05 -39.45
CA ARG A 68 18.65 -3.54 -40.38
C ARG A 68 18.63 -5.07 -40.41
N ARG A 69 19.79 -5.71 -40.52
CA ARG A 69 19.93 -7.17 -40.50
C ARG A 69 19.52 -7.78 -39.17
N SER A 70 19.90 -7.19 -38.04
CA SER A 70 19.47 -7.59 -36.70
C SER A 70 17.95 -7.45 -36.56
N THR A 71 17.35 -6.39 -37.09
CA THR A 71 15.90 -6.18 -37.09
C THR A 71 15.20 -7.25 -37.92
N HIS A 72 15.71 -7.58 -39.10
CA HIS A 72 15.22 -8.70 -39.91
C HIS A 72 15.43 -10.07 -39.26
N LEU A 73 16.60 -10.37 -38.68
CA LEU A 73 16.87 -11.64 -37.99
C LEU A 73 16.01 -11.81 -36.72
N ARG A 74 15.77 -10.73 -35.97
CA ARG A 74 14.81 -10.71 -34.87
C ARG A 74 13.39 -10.98 -35.34
N SER A 75 13.00 -10.46 -36.52
CA SER A 75 11.70 -10.77 -37.13
C SER A 75 11.56 -12.26 -37.52
N GLN A 76 12.68 -12.94 -37.76
CA GLN A 76 12.77 -14.37 -38.07
C GLN A 76 13.04 -15.26 -36.84
N GLY A 77 12.99 -14.71 -35.62
CA GLY A 77 13.19 -15.47 -34.37
C GLY A 77 14.64 -15.85 -34.07
N THR A 78 15.61 -15.24 -34.73
CA THR A 78 17.05 -15.47 -34.45
C THR A 78 17.59 -14.41 -33.50
N PRO A 79 18.18 -14.77 -32.34
CA PRO A 79 18.76 -13.80 -31.43
C PRO A 79 20.04 -13.21 -32.04
N HIS A 80 19.99 -11.92 -32.38
CA HIS A 80 21.15 -11.15 -32.79
C HIS A 80 21.08 -9.77 -32.12
N GLU A 81 22.07 -9.46 -31.27
CA GLU A 81 22.15 -8.21 -30.52
C GLU A 81 23.16 -7.28 -31.17
N VAL A 82 22.70 -6.06 -31.47
CA VAL A 82 23.55 -4.90 -31.78
C VAL A 82 23.58 -4.02 -30.54
N SER A 83 24.72 -3.40 -30.26
CA SER A 83 24.93 -2.54 -29.10
C SER A 83 23.91 -1.39 -29.04
N GLU A 84 23.27 -1.18 -27.88
CA GLU A 84 22.32 -0.09 -27.64
C GLU A 84 22.97 1.30 -27.86
N ASN A 85 24.25 1.42 -27.54
CA ASN A 85 25.03 2.64 -27.75
C ASN A 85 25.16 3.01 -29.25
N GLU A 86 25.27 2.02 -30.14
CA GLU A 86 25.39 2.26 -31.59
C GLU A 86 24.07 2.75 -32.20
N ARG A 87 22.94 2.26 -31.68
CA ARG A 87 21.60 2.72 -32.11
C ARG A 87 21.32 4.16 -31.67
N GLN A 88 21.72 4.50 -30.44
CA GLN A 88 21.62 5.86 -29.92
C GLN A 88 22.50 6.84 -30.67
N GLN A 89 23.72 6.42 -31.00
CA GLN A 89 24.67 7.25 -31.75
C GLN A 89 24.16 7.54 -33.17
N LEU A 90 23.68 6.52 -33.89
CA LEU A 90 23.12 6.70 -35.24
C LEU A 90 21.91 7.67 -35.25
N ARG A 91 21.00 7.53 -34.28
CA ARG A 91 19.87 8.45 -34.11
C ARG A 91 20.37 9.89 -33.92
N LYS A 92 21.37 10.07 -33.05
CA LYS A 92 21.96 11.38 -32.78
C LYS A 92 22.56 12.00 -34.05
N ASP A 93 23.29 11.21 -34.82
CA ASP A 93 23.98 11.70 -36.02
C ASP A 93 23.01 12.12 -37.12
N LEU A 94 21.92 11.36 -37.34
CA LEU A 94 20.88 11.73 -38.31
C LEU A 94 20.14 13.03 -37.94
N VAL A 95 19.70 13.15 -36.68
CA VAL A 95 19.01 14.38 -36.21
C VAL A 95 19.92 15.59 -36.36
N ARG A 96 21.21 15.44 -36.03
CA ARG A 96 22.18 16.53 -36.14
C ARG A 96 22.44 16.93 -37.59
N VAL A 97 22.56 15.96 -38.50
CA VAL A 97 22.79 16.24 -39.92
C VAL A 97 21.59 16.93 -40.56
N LEU A 98 20.37 16.43 -40.33
CA LEU A 98 19.14 17.05 -40.84
C LEU A 98 19.00 18.51 -40.36
N LYS A 99 19.30 18.76 -39.09
CA LYS A 99 19.28 20.12 -38.52
C LYS A 99 20.40 21.01 -39.07
N ALA A 100 21.59 20.47 -39.28
CA ALA A 100 22.72 21.20 -39.86
C ALA A 100 22.48 21.60 -41.33
N VAL A 101 21.73 20.80 -42.09
CA VAL A 101 21.25 21.17 -43.44
C VAL A 101 20.23 22.32 -43.36
N GLU A 102 19.27 22.25 -42.42
CA GLU A 102 18.29 23.33 -42.17
C GLU A 102 18.97 24.67 -41.83
N GLN A 103 20.03 24.62 -41.03
CA GLN A 103 20.78 25.80 -40.60
C GLN A 103 21.84 26.27 -41.62
N GLY A 104 21.93 25.62 -42.80
CA GLY A 104 22.84 26.00 -43.87
C GLY A 104 24.32 25.72 -43.58
N VAL A 105 24.61 24.82 -42.64
CA VAL A 105 25.97 24.41 -42.25
C VAL A 105 26.50 23.33 -43.20
N ILE A 106 25.62 22.40 -43.58
CA ILE A 106 25.89 21.37 -44.57
C ILE A 106 25.24 21.80 -45.87
N GLU A 107 26.04 21.97 -46.92
CA GLU A 107 25.55 22.17 -48.28
C GLU A 107 25.28 20.82 -48.93
N ALA A 108 24.04 20.59 -49.37
CA ALA A 108 23.70 19.42 -50.15
C ALA A 108 24.26 19.53 -51.58
N PRO A 109 24.52 18.41 -52.28
CA PRO A 109 25.07 18.40 -53.64
C PRO A 109 24.19 19.08 -54.70
N SER A 110 22.90 19.27 -54.42
CA SER A 110 21.95 19.97 -55.28
C SER A 110 20.81 20.60 -54.48
N GLU A 111 20.14 21.60 -55.06
CA GLU A 111 18.95 22.21 -54.47
C GLU A 111 17.78 21.22 -54.34
N ALA A 112 17.71 20.22 -55.23
CA ALA A 112 16.76 19.11 -55.15
C ALA A 112 17.00 18.27 -53.89
N ASN A 113 18.25 17.83 -53.68
CA ASN A 113 18.61 17.06 -52.48
C ASN A 113 18.38 17.86 -51.20
N LYS A 114 18.71 19.16 -51.24
CA LYS A 114 18.50 20.07 -50.11
C LYS A 114 17.03 20.15 -49.72
N ALA A 115 16.12 20.32 -50.69
CA ALA A 115 14.69 20.39 -50.45
C ALA A 115 14.17 19.10 -49.77
N VAL A 116 14.57 17.93 -50.28
CA VAL A 116 14.16 16.64 -49.70
C VAL A 116 14.67 16.49 -48.27
N LEU A 117 15.93 16.84 -47.99
CA LEU A 117 16.49 16.79 -46.63
C LEU A 117 15.78 17.74 -45.65
N LEU A 118 15.38 18.94 -46.11
CA LEU A 118 14.62 19.89 -45.30
C LEU A 118 13.25 19.35 -44.94
N HIS A 119 12.51 18.81 -45.91
CA HIS A 119 11.20 18.22 -45.65
C HIS A 119 11.28 16.93 -44.85
N LEU A 120 12.33 16.10 -45.01
CA LEU A 120 12.56 14.95 -44.13
C LEU A 120 12.75 15.40 -42.67
N ASN A 121 13.50 16.47 -42.43
CA ASN A 121 13.63 17.01 -41.08
C ASN A 121 12.28 17.49 -40.51
N GLU A 122 11.47 18.14 -41.34
CA GLU A 122 10.13 18.62 -40.97
C GLU A 122 9.17 17.47 -40.63
N PHE A 123 9.06 16.48 -41.52
CA PHE A 123 8.07 15.40 -41.41
C PHE A 123 8.52 14.29 -40.45
N ILE A 124 9.80 13.91 -40.44
CA ILE A 124 10.31 12.75 -39.67
C ILE A 124 11.39 13.07 -38.64
N GLY A 125 12.02 14.26 -38.68
CA GLY A 125 13.18 14.58 -37.82
C GLY A 125 12.92 14.43 -36.32
N ARG A 126 11.69 14.73 -35.85
CA ARG A 126 11.28 14.54 -34.44
C ARG A 126 10.83 13.13 -34.09
N GLN A 127 10.63 12.28 -35.08
CA GLN A 127 10.11 10.91 -34.94
C GLN A 127 11.21 9.84 -35.11
N LEU A 128 12.45 10.26 -35.38
CA LEU A 128 13.61 9.38 -35.40
C LEU A 128 13.89 8.81 -33.99
N ASN A 129 13.94 7.49 -33.92
CA ASN A 129 14.24 6.67 -32.75
C ASN A 129 15.29 5.60 -33.10
N GLU A 130 15.71 4.84 -32.09
CA GLU A 130 16.75 3.81 -32.21
C GLU A 130 16.40 2.67 -33.18
N ASN A 131 15.12 2.49 -33.52
CA ASN A 131 14.66 1.39 -34.37
C ASN A 131 14.47 1.82 -35.83
N ASN A 132 14.08 3.07 -36.10
CA ASN A 132 13.83 3.54 -37.48
C ASN A 132 15.03 4.29 -38.11
N SER A 133 15.97 4.76 -37.31
CA SER A 133 17.14 5.52 -37.79
C SER A 133 17.98 4.71 -38.79
N ALA A 134 18.14 3.40 -38.58
CA ALA A 134 18.87 2.51 -39.47
C ALA A 134 18.27 2.39 -40.88
N PHE A 135 16.97 2.61 -41.03
CA PHE A 135 16.27 2.51 -42.32
C PHE A 135 16.26 3.84 -43.08
N ILE A 136 16.30 4.96 -42.37
CA ILE A 136 16.37 6.31 -42.96
C ILE A 136 17.82 6.68 -43.35
N GLN A 137 18.82 6.14 -42.64
CA GLN A 137 20.22 6.47 -42.86
C GLN A 137 20.69 6.37 -44.33
N PRO A 138 20.35 5.32 -45.11
CA PRO A 138 20.82 5.22 -46.51
C PRO A 138 20.31 6.34 -47.40
N LEU A 139 19.05 6.75 -47.20
CA LEU A 139 18.43 7.84 -47.95
C LEU A 139 19.15 9.16 -47.64
N VAL A 140 19.37 9.45 -46.37
CA VAL A 140 20.06 10.67 -45.92
C VAL A 140 21.52 10.68 -46.38
N ALA A 141 22.23 9.57 -46.28
CA ALA A 141 23.62 9.46 -46.70
C ALA A 141 23.78 9.73 -48.21
N LYS A 142 22.92 9.15 -49.05
CA LYS A 142 22.95 9.35 -50.51
C LYS A 142 22.63 10.79 -50.90
N LEU A 143 21.62 11.39 -50.27
CA LEU A 143 21.26 12.79 -50.47
C LEU A 143 22.40 13.77 -50.13
N LEU A 144 23.33 13.38 -49.26
CA LEU A 144 24.51 14.18 -48.90
C LEU A 144 25.74 13.88 -49.75
N GLU A 145 25.77 12.74 -50.44
CA GLU A 145 26.96 12.28 -51.16
C GLU A 145 26.95 12.70 -52.63
N SER A 146 25.81 12.53 -53.30
CA SER A 146 25.70 12.75 -54.74
C SER A 146 24.35 13.32 -55.11
N ASN A 147 24.31 14.08 -56.21
CA ASN A 147 23.06 14.64 -56.74
C ASN A 147 22.11 13.50 -57.12
N GLN A 148 20.93 13.43 -56.48
CA GLN A 148 19.93 12.38 -56.73
C GLN A 148 18.90 12.91 -57.73
N THR A 149 18.58 12.12 -58.77
CA THR A 149 17.42 12.41 -59.62
C THR A 149 16.12 11.93 -58.96
N ALA A 150 14.97 12.29 -59.55
CA ALA A 150 13.67 11.79 -59.08
C ALA A 150 13.58 10.26 -59.20
N GLU A 151 14.20 9.67 -60.22
CA GLU A 151 14.29 8.22 -60.40
C GLU A 151 15.19 7.57 -59.34
N ASP A 152 16.33 8.18 -59.00
CA ASP A 152 17.20 7.67 -57.93
C ASP A 152 16.49 7.67 -56.57
N LEU A 153 15.73 8.73 -56.29
CA LEU A 153 14.88 8.85 -55.10
C LEU A 153 13.78 7.81 -55.10
N GLN A 154 13.17 7.51 -56.24
CA GLN A 154 12.15 6.47 -56.36
C GLN A 154 12.73 5.10 -55.99
N VAL A 155 13.95 4.78 -56.46
CA VAL A 155 14.64 3.54 -56.07
C VAL A 155 14.90 3.49 -54.56
N GLN A 156 15.32 4.60 -53.94
CA GLN A 156 15.51 4.65 -52.49
C GLN A 156 14.19 4.49 -51.72
N PHE A 157 13.14 5.13 -52.19
CA PHE A 157 11.81 5.05 -51.60
C PHE A 157 11.25 3.64 -51.69
N GLU A 158 11.32 2.98 -52.86
CA GLU A 158 10.89 1.60 -53.03
C GLU A 158 11.72 0.62 -52.19
N THR A 159 13.03 0.88 -52.02
CA THR A 159 13.88 0.09 -51.11
C THR A 159 13.44 0.26 -49.65
N LEU A 160 13.20 1.49 -49.21
CA LEU A 160 12.69 1.78 -47.86
C LEU A 160 11.31 1.13 -47.64
N LYS A 161 10.43 1.21 -48.63
CA LYS A 161 9.10 0.60 -48.62
C LYS A 161 9.18 -0.93 -48.52
N ALA A 162 10.06 -1.56 -49.29
CA ALA A 162 10.27 -3.02 -49.26
C ALA A 162 10.90 -3.50 -47.95
N GLU A 163 11.90 -2.78 -47.42
CA GLU A 163 12.62 -3.19 -46.21
C GLU A 163 11.89 -2.81 -44.91
N PHE A 164 11.18 -1.67 -44.89
CA PHE A 164 10.63 -1.08 -43.67
C PHE A 164 9.11 -0.83 -43.68
N GLY A 165 8.45 -0.87 -44.85
CA GLY A 165 7.03 -0.55 -44.98
C GLY A 165 6.11 -1.42 -44.13
N VAL A 166 6.48 -2.69 -43.90
CA VAL A 166 5.73 -3.60 -43.00
C VAL A 166 5.87 -3.20 -41.52
N PHE A 167 7.00 -2.61 -41.13
CA PHE A 167 7.29 -2.25 -39.73
C PHE A 167 6.80 -0.85 -39.35
N SER A 168 6.74 0.09 -40.30
CA SER A 168 6.25 1.46 -40.06
C SER A 168 5.69 2.13 -41.33
N PRO A 169 4.41 1.86 -41.69
CA PRO A 169 3.76 2.50 -42.83
C PRO A 169 3.73 4.02 -42.73
N ASP A 170 3.47 4.58 -41.54
CA ASP A 170 3.42 6.03 -41.32
C ASP A 170 4.76 6.74 -41.56
N LEU A 171 5.90 6.07 -41.31
CA LEU A 171 7.21 6.64 -41.62
C LEU A 171 7.44 6.66 -43.13
N VAL A 172 7.07 5.59 -43.84
CA VAL A 172 7.15 5.53 -45.31
C VAL A 172 6.26 6.60 -45.93
N ARG A 173 5.03 6.77 -45.44
CA ARG A 173 4.11 7.83 -45.83
C ARG A 173 4.73 9.22 -45.67
N LYS A 174 5.36 9.51 -44.53
CA LYS A 174 6.02 10.81 -44.28
C LYS A 174 7.26 11.05 -45.15
N VAL A 175 7.99 9.99 -45.50
CA VAL A 175 9.09 10.08 -46.46
C VAL A 175 8.54 10.37 -47.87
N SER A 176 7.41 9.75 -48.24
CA SER A 176 6.68 10.08 -49.47
C SER A 176 6.22 11.55 -49.47
N GLU A 177 5.59 12.03 -48.40
CA GLU A 177 5.18 13.44 -48.24
C GLU A 177 6.37 14.39 -48.41
N ALA A 178 7.53 14.06 -47.86
CA ALA A 178 8.74 14.87 -48.02
C ALA A 178 9.19 14.97 -49.48
N MET A 179 9.11 13.88 -50.24
CA MET A 179 9.48 13.84 -51.66
C MET A 179 8.43 14.54 -52.54
N VAL A 180 7.14 14.34 -52.27
CA VAL A 180 6.04 14.98 -52.99
C VAL A 180 6.06 16.50 -52.76
N GLN A 181 6.23 16.95 -51.51
CA GLN A 181 6.31 18.39 -51.21
C GLN A 181 7.52 19.04 -51.90
N SER A 182 8.64 18.34 -51.99
CA SER A 182 9.82 18.82 -52.75
C SER A 182 9.52 18.99 -54.26
N ALA A 183 8.64 18.15 -54.82
CA ALA A 183 8.17 18.30 -56.20
C ALA A 183 7.15 19.42 -56.36
N ASP A 184 6.18 19.53 -55.45
CA ASP A 184 5.19 20.62 -55.43
C ASP A 184 5.86 22.00 -55.33
N ASP A 185 6.97 22.10 -54.60
CA ASP A 185 7.80 23.31 -54.49
C ASP A 185 8.66 23.59 -55.74
N GLY A 186 8.55 22.76 -56.79
CA GLY A 186 9.29 22.87 -58.04
C GLY A 186 10.78 22.59 -57.91
N LYS A 187 11.20 21.87 -56.87
CA LYS A 187 12.62 21.56 -56.58
C LYS A 187 13.07 20.21 -57.15
N LEU A 188 12.13 19.31 -57.41
CA LEU A 188 12.38 18.09 -58.18
C LEU A 188 12.08 18.32 -59.66
N ALA A 189 12.77 17.59 -60.55
CA ALA A 189 12.58 17.67 -62.00
C ALA A 189 11.29 16.97 -62.49
N VAL A 190 10.34 16.75 -61.59
CA VAL A 190 9.02 16.15 -61.82
C VAL A 190 7.97 17.04 -61.16
N ASP A 191 6.78 17.13 -61.75
CA ASP A 191 5.67 17.85 -61.13
C ASP A 191 5.04 17.05 -59.97
N GLY A 192 4.24 17.71 -59.16
CA GLY A 192 3.61 17.11 -57.98
C GLY A 192 2.68 15.94 -58.30
N GLU A 193 1.99 15.95 -59.46
CA GLU A 193 1.16 14.81 -59.88
C GLU A 193 2.02 13.59 -60.18
N ARG A 194 3.10 13.76 -60.95
CA ARG A 194 4.02 12.67 -61.27
C ARG A 194 4.77 12.18 -60.04
N ALA A 195 5.10 13.06 -59.10
CA ALA A 195 5.72 12.68 -57.83
C ALA A 195 4.79 11.83 -56.95
N ARG A 196 3.48 12.16 -56.89
CA ARG A 196 2.49 11.33 -56.17
C ARG A 196 2.36 9.93 -56.76
N GLU A 197 2.54 9.78 -58.07
CA GLU A 197 2.61 8.46 -58.71
C GLU A 197 3.94 7.74 -58.42
N MET A 198 5.07 8.45 -58.47
CA MET A 198 6.40 7.87 -58.29
C MET A 198 6.69 7.45 -56.84
N PHE A 199 6.15 8.19 -55.87
CA PHE A 199 6.34 7.94 -54.43
C PHE A 199 5.05 7.45 -53.76
N ALA A 200 4.16 6.81 -54.52
CA ALA A 200 2.89 6.32 -54.01
C ALA A 200 3.10 5.35 -52.83
N ASP A 201 2.56 5.71 -51.67
CA ASP A 201 2.31 4.74 -50.62
C ASP A 201 1.15 3.85 -51.07
N ASP A 202 1.30 2.53 -51.02
CA ASP A 202 0.25 1.59 -51.45
C ASP A 202 -1.00 1.71 -50.56
N ALA A 203 -0.92 2.46 -49.45
CA ALA A 203 -2.05 2.84 -48.61
C ALA A 203 -3.02 3.84 -49.28
N GLU A 204 -2.57 4.71 -50.19
CA GLU A 204 -3.43 5.71 -50.87
C GLU A 204 -3.96 5.25 -52.23
N ASN A 205 -3.26 4.34 -52.91
CA ASN A 205 -3.66 3.80 -54.22
C ASN A 205 -4.31 2.42 -54.16
N GLN A 206 -4.68 1.92 -52.97
CA GLN A 206 -5.69 0.87 -52.90
C GLN A 206 -7.05 1.47 -53.29
N PRO A 207 -7.64 1.06 -54.43
CA PRO A 207 -8.98 1.48 -54.78
C PRO A 207 -9.90 1.09 -53.63
N ASP A 208 -10.85 1.96 -53.29
CA ASP A 208 -11.92 1.80 -52.29
C ASP A 208 -12.32 0.34 -52.01
N MET A 209 -11.51 -0.39 -51.24
CA MET A 209 -11.81 -1.70 -50.67
C MET A 209 -12.48 -1.48 -49.31
N ARG A 210 -13.44 -0.56 -49.28
CA ARG A 210 -14.27 -0.23 -48.12
C ARG A 210 -15.36 -1.29 -47.96
N GLN A 211 -14.96 -2.51 -47.57
CA GLN A 211 -15.71 -3.45 -46.70
C GLN A 211 -15.04 -4.84 -46.67
N ASP A 212 -14.44 -5.29 -47.77
CA ASP A 212 -13.84 -6.64 -47.88
C ASP A 212 -12.40 -6.78 -47.33
N SER A 213 -11.67 -5.68 -47.10
CA SER A 213 -10.27 -5.70 -46.63
C SER A 213 -10.12 -5.92 -45.12
N SER A 214 -11.11 -5.55 -44.28
CA SER A 214 -10.99 -5.68 -42.82
C SER A 214 -10.97 -7.13 -42.35
N GLU A 215 -11.64 -8.04 -43.06
CA GLU A 215 -11.60 -9.48 -42.76
C GLU A 215 -10.29 -10.13 -43.21
N ALA A 216 -9.72 -9.70 -44.33
CA ALA A 216 -8.42 -10.18 -44.79
C ALA A 216 -7.30 -9.72 -43.84
N VAL A 217 -7.28 -8.42 -43.51
CA VAL A 217 -6.33 -7.84 -42.55
C VAL A 217 -6.51 -8.46 -41.18
N SER A 218 -7.75 -8.62 -40.67
CA SER A 218 -7.95 -9.26 -39.38
C SER A 218 -7.56 -10.74 -39.38
N ARG A 219 -7.80 -11.47 -40.48
CA ARG A 219 -7.40 -12.88 -40.61
C ARG A 219 -5.88 -13.03 -40.64
N GLU A 220 -5.19 -12.16 -41.36
CA GLU A 220 -3.73 -12.10 -41.40
C GLU A 220 -3.16 -11.71 -40.03
N MET A 221 -3.69 -10.67 -39.39
CA MET A 221 -3.32 -10.25 -38.04
C MET A 221 -3.60 -11.35 -37.01
N TRP A 222 -4.68 -12.13 -37.17
CA TRP A 222 -4.99 -13.26 -36.30
C TRP A 222 -3.94 -14.35 -36.37
N GLN A 223 -3.62 -14.80 -37.59
CA GLN A 223 -2.60 -15.82 -37.83
C GLN A 223 -1.22 -15.36 -37.38
N THR A 224 -0.94 -14.06 -37.51
CA THR A 224 0.38 -13.49 -37.26
C THR A 224 0.61 -13.12 -35.80
N TYR A 225 -0.38 -12.53 -35.10
CA TYR A 225 -0.20 -11.94 -33.76
C TYR A 225 -1.09 -12.55 -32.67
N TYR A 226 -2.28 -13.05 -33.00
CA TYR A 226 -3.29 -13.41 -31.98
C TYR A 226 -3.41 -14.90 -31.71
N GLN A 227 -3.11 -15.76 -32.69
CA GLN A 227 -3.31 -17.20 -32.58
C GLN A 227 -2.50 -17.84 -31.43
N SER A 228 -1.29 -17.35 -31.15
CA SER A 228 -0.45 -17.87 -30.04
C SER A 228 -0.98 -17.52 -28.64
N PHE A 229 -1.80 -16.46 -28.51
CA PHE A 229 -2.34 -15.99 -27.23
C PHE A 229 -3.79 -16.42 -26.99
N PHE A 230 -4.62 -16.39 -28.03
CA PHE A 230 -6.06 -16.61 -27.96
C PHE A 230 -6.51 -17.95 -28.55
N GLY A 231 -5.64 -18.62 -29.32
CA GLY A 231 -5.99 -19.86 -30.02
C GLY A 231 -6.98 -19.62 -31.16
N ASP A 232 -7.97 -20.50 -31.29
CA ASP A 232 -9.06 -20.40 -32.28
C ASP A 232 -10.43 -20.20 -31.62
N ASP A 233 -10.47 -19.57 -30.44
CA ASP A 233 -11.69 -19.24 -29.72
C ASP A 233 -12.56 -18.26 -30.55
N PRO A 234 -13.79 -18.66 -30.97
CA PRO A 234 -14.66 -17.81 -31.78
C PRO A 234 -15.05 -16.50 -31.09
N GLU A 235 -15.21 -16.49 -29.77
CA GLU A 235 -15.60 -15.27 -29.04
C GLU A 235 -14.44 -14.27 -28.97
N ASP A 236 -13.20 -14.74 -28.83
CA ASP A 236 -12.03 -13.84 -28.86
C ASP A 236 -11.82 -13.24 -30.26
N ARG A 237 -11.97 -14.05 -31.31
CA ARG A 237 -11.92 -13.57 -32.71
C ARG A 237 -12.92 -12.46 -32.93
N LYS A 238 -14.14 -12.64 -32.43
CA LYS A 238 -15.22 -11.66 -32.56
C LYS A 238 -14.89 -10.33 -31.88
N VAL A 239 -14.43 -10.36 -30.63
CA VAL A 239 -14.08 -9.15 -29.88
C VAL A 239 -12.89 -8.43 -30.51
N ILE A 240 -11.86 -9.16 -30.92
CA ILE A 240 -10.69 -8.55 -31.55
C ILE A 240 -11.04 -7.97 -32.92
N ASN A 241 -11.85 -8.67 -33.74
CA ASN A 241 -12.33 -8.13 -35.02
C ASN A 241 -13.14 -6.83 -34.86
N ALA A 242 -13.90 -6.70 -33.76
CA ALA A 242 -14.63 -5.47 -33.45
C ALA A 242 -13.70 -4.27 -33.20
N LEU A 243 -12.44 -4.49 -32.83
CA LEU A 243 -11.44 -3.42 -32.68
C LEU A 243 -10.94 -2.87 -34.03
N TYR A 244 -11.12 -3.59 -35.13
CA TYR A 244 -10.59 -3.23 -36.44
C TYR A 244 -11.63 -2.68 -37.43
N SER A 245 -12.92 -2.84 -37.12
CA SER A 245 -13.99 -2.47 -38.04
C SER A 245 -15.21 -1.91 -37.29
N ALA A 246 -15.68 -0.74 -37.74
CA ALA A 246 -16.87 -0.09 -37.21
C ALA A 246 -18.14 -0.94 -37.43
N ASP A 247 -18.26 -1.61 -38.57
CA ASP A 247 -19.39 -2.52 -38.85
C ASP A 247 -19.37 -3.72 -37.90
N LYS A 248 -18.18 -4.31 -37.68
CA LYS A 248 -18.04 -5.42 -36.72
C LYS A 248 -18.27 -4.98 -35.27
N LEU A 249 -17.89 -3.74 -34.91
CA LEU A 249 -18.20 -3.15 -33.61
C LEU A 249 -19.72 -2.99 -33.45
N LYS A 250 -20.41 -2.48 -34.46
CA LYS A 250 -21.88 -2.33 -34.47
C LYS A 250 -22.57 -3.67 -34.25
N ASP A 251 -22.17 -4.70 -35.00
CA ASP A 251 -22.72 -6.06 -34.87
C ASP A 251 -22.47 -6.62 -33.47
N PHE A 252 -21.24 -6.44 -32.96
CA PHE A 252 -20.87 -6.87 -31.62
C PHE A 252 -21.72 -6.22 -30.54
N VAL A 253 -21.88 -4.89 -30.56
CA VAL A 253 -22.70 -4.14 -29.59
C VAL A 253 -24.17 -4.57 -29.67
N SER A 254 -24.69 -4.77 -30.88
CA SER A 254 -26.09 -5.17 -31.09
C SER A 254 -26.38 -6.56 -30.51
N GLU A 255 -25.49 -7.52 -30.76
CA GLU A 255 -25.63 -8.85 -30.15
C GLU A 255 -25.51 -8.82 -28.62
N ARG A 256 -24.57 -8.01 -28.08
CA ARG A 256 -24.46 -7.86 -26.62
C ARG A 256 -25.72 -7.28 -26.02
N LYS A 257 -26.35 -6.30 -26.68
CA LYS A 257 -27.64 -5.75 -26.25
C LYS A 257 -28.72 -6.82 -26.16
N GLU A 258 -28.82 -7.70 -27.17
CA GLU A 258 -29.79 -8.80 -27.16
C GLU A 258 -29.52 -9.80 -26.03
N ARG A 259 -28.26 -10.22 -25.87
CA ARG A 259 -27.83 -11.16 -24.83
C ARG A 259 -28.09 -10.62 -23.43
N VAL A 260 -27.64 -9.40 -23.16
CA VAL A 260 -27.85 -8.70 -21.87
C VAL A 260 -29.34 -8.52 -21.59
N GLY A 261 -30.13 -8.15 -22.60
CA GLY A 261 -31.58 -7.99 -22.47
C GLY A 261 -32.28 -9.30 -22.10
N HIS A 262 -31.85 -10.42 -22.68
CA HIS A 262 -32.38 -11.75 -22.37
C HIS A 262 -31.97 -12.21 -20.96
N ASP A 263 -30.68 -12.10 -20.61
CA ASP A 263 -30.17 -12.52 -19.30
C ASP A 263 -30.80 -11.70 -18.15
N PHE A 264 -31.02 -10.40 -18.39
CA PHE A 264 -31.70 -9.53 -17.44
C PHE A 264 -33.14 -9.97 -17.19
N GLN A 265 -33.87 -10.32 -18.24
CA GLN A 265 -35.26 -10.79 -18.15
C GLN A 265 -35.35 -12.12 -17.39
N GLN A 266 -34.45 -13.06 -17.66
CA GLN A 266 -34.39 -14.33 -16.94
C GLN A 266 -34.11 -14.13 -15.45
N THR A 267 -33.22 -13.20 -15.10
CA THR A 267 -32.77 -13.01 -13.72
C THR A 267 -33.76 -12.20 -12.89
N ASN A 268 -34.31 -11.12 -13.45
CA ASN A 268 -35.14 -10.15 -12.71
C ASN A 268 -36.64 -10.33 -12.95
N ASN A 269 -37.03 -11.24 -13.83
CA ASN A 269 -38.43 -11.48 -14.23
C ASN A 269 -39.15 -10.18 -14.67
N ARG A 270 -38.42 -9.25 -15.29
CA ARG A 270 -38.93 -8.00 -15.86
C ARG A 270 -38.07 -7.55 -17.05
N HIS A 271 -38.65 -6.74 -17.95
CA HIS A 271 -37.87 -6.06 -18.99
C HIS A 271 -37.05 -4.89 -18.40
N PRO A 272 -35.80 -4.67 -18.85
CA PRO A 272 -35.05 -3.47 -18.51
C PRO A 272 -35.65 -2.26 -19.24
N SER A 273 -35.52 -1.06 -18.67
CA SER A 273 -35.79 0.17 -19.44
C SER A 273 -34.76 0.33 -20.56
N ASP A 274 -35.05 1.10 -21.61
CA ASP A 274 -34.09 1.31 -22.71
C ASP A 274 -32.74 1.87 -22.21
N GLU A 275 -32.80 2.82 -21.27
CA GLU A 275 -31.60 3.39 -20.63
C GLU A 275 -30.84 2.35 -19.80
N GLU A 276 -31.55 1.54 -19.00
CA GLU A 276 -30.95 0.47 -18.19
C GLU A 276 -30.29 -0.59 -19.08
N LEU A 277 -30.92 -0.93 -20.21
CA LEU A 277 -30.39 -1.89 -21.17
C LEU A 277 -29.11 -1.38 -21.83
N TRP A 278 -29.08 -0.14 -22.31
CA TRP A 278 -27.89 0.46 -22.92
C TRP A 278 -26.74 0.64 -21.93
N ARG A 279 -27.04 0.96 -20.67
CA ARG A 279 -26.04 1.01 -19.60
C ARG A 279 -25.40 -0.35 -19.37
N LEU A 280 -26.20 -1.41 -19.19
CA LEU A 280 -25.70 -2.77 -18.99
C LEU A 280 -24.94 -3.29 -20.23
N THR A 281 -25.38 -2.91 -21.42
CA THR A 281 -24.70 -3.24 -22.69
C THR A 281 -23.33 -2.57 -22.76
N SER A 282 -23.24 -1.28 -22.42
CA SER A 282 -21.96 -0.54 -22.40
C SER A 282 -20.99 -1.16 -21.41
N GLU A 283 -21.47 -1.57 -20.23
CA GLU A 283 -20.67 -2.23 -19.21
C GLU A 283 -20.14 -3.60 -19.68
N ASP A 284 -20.96 -4.40 -20.37
CA ASP A 284 -20.56 -5.69 -20.95
C ASP A 284 -19.55 -5.51 -22.09
N VAL A 285 -19.76 -4.54 -22.99
CA VAL A 285 -18.83 -4.23 -24.09
C VAL A 285 -17.46 -3.81 -23.54
N GLU A 286 -17.41 -2.86 -22.61
CA GLU A 286 -16.16 -2.44 -21.94
C GLU A 286 -15.47 -3.63 -21.27
N ARG A 287 -16.23 -4.42 -20.49
CA ARG A 287 -15.72 -5.62 -19.80
C ARG A 287 -15.08 -6.60 -20.79
N GLU A 288 -15.77 -6.93 -21.87
CA GLU A 288 -15.32 -7.96 -22.80
C GLU A 288 -14.05 -7.53 -23.54
N ILE A 289 -13.91 -6.26 -23.92
CA ILE A 289 -12.70 -5.71 -24.55
C ILE A 289 -11.53 -5.75 -23.56
N VAL A 290 -11.68 -5.16 -22.37
CA VAL A 290 -10.61 -5.10 -21.36
C VAL A 290 -10.16 -6.49 -20.92
N LEU A 291 -11.09 -7.45 -20.83
CA LEU A 291 -10.78 -8.84 -20.50
C LEU A 291 -9.91 -9.54 -21.55
N ARG A 292 -10.00 -9.19 -22.84
CA ARG A 292 -9.11 -9.76 -23.88
C ARG A 292 -7.70 -9.22 -23.76
N PHE A 293 -7.53 -7.93 -23.47
CA PHE A 293 -6.23 -7.38 -23.10
C PHE A 293 -5.66 -8.08 -21.88
N SER A 294 -6.48 -8.35 -20.87
CA SER A 294 -6.03 -9.11 -19.71
C SER A 294 -5.64 -10.56 -20.04
N LYS A 295 -6.31 -11.22 -20.98
CA LYS A 295 -6.03 -12.61 -21.37
C LYS A 295 -4.64 -12.78 -22.02
N LEU A 296 -4.09 -11.73 -22.65
CA LEU A 296 -2.71 -11.71 -23.16
C LEU A 296 -1.68 -12.09 -22.08
N TYR A 297 -1.95 -11.68 -20.84
CA TYR A 297 -1.06 -11.87 -19.71
C TYR A 297 -1.28 -13.20 -18.96
N LEU A 298 -2.03 -14.14 -19.54
CA LEU A 298 -2.24 -15.46 -18.94
C LEU A 298 -0.93 -16.21 -18.67
N ARG A 299 0.08 -16.01 -19.54
CA ARG A 299 1.44 -16.54 -19.34
C ARG A 299 2.05 -16.03 -18.02
N VAL A 300 1.88 -14.74 -17.74
CA VAL A 300 2.31 -14.10 -16.49
C VAL A 300 1.58 -14.69 -15.28
N ASP A 301 0.27 -14.93 -15.39
CA ASP A 301 -0.54 -15.46 -14.28
C ASP A 301 -0.24 -16.94 -13.92
N LYS A 302 0.21 -17.72 -14.90
CA LYS A 302 0.47 -19.17 -14.73
C LYS A 302 1.89 -19.47 -14.26
N GLN A 303 2.85 -18.62 -14.62
CA GLN A 303 4.25 -18.79 -14.25
C GLN A 303 4.48 -18.27 -12.82
N ARG A 304 5.44 -18.87 -12.11
CA ARG A 304 5.92 -18.27 -10.85
C ARG A 304 6.50 -16.90 -11.19
N PRO A 305 6.28 -15.86 -10.38
CA PRO A 305 6.84 -14.54 -10.63
C PRO A 305 8.33 -14.55 -10.28
N ASN A 306 9.16 -15.26 -11.05
CA ASN A 306 10.61 -15.33 -10.90
C ASN A 306 11.30 -14.16 -11.58
N GLU A 307 10.62 -13.47 -12.50
CA GLU A 307 11.08 -12.32 -13.27
C GLU A 307 10.08 -11.15 -13.19
N PRO A 308 10.55 -9.89 -13.34
CA PRO A 308 9.69 -8.73 -13.45
C PRO A 308 8.70 -8.84 -14.59
N PHE A 309 7.53 -8.23 -14.42
CA PHE A 309 6.44 -8.24 -15.38
C PHE A 309 6.89 -7.78 -16.77
N GLU A 310 7.70 -6.71 -16.81
CA GLU A 310 8.19 -6.07 -18.02
C GLU A 310 9.09 -7.02 -18.81
N GLN A 311 9.91 -7.81 -18.11
CA GLN A 311 10.79 -8.81 -18.74
C GLN A 311 9.93 -9.90 -19.39
N ILE A 312 8.96 -10.46 -18.67
CA ILE A 312 8.06 -11.50 -19.22
C ILE A 312 7.22 -10.94 -20.39
N ALA A 313 6.76 -9.69 -20.28
CA ALA A 313 5.99 -9.05 -21.33
C ALA A 313 6.81 -8.82 -22.62
N SER A 314 8.12 -8.57 -22.47
CA SER A 314 9.05 -8.40 -23.59
C SER A 314 9.59 -9.72 -24.17
N GLN A 315 9.42 -10.86 -23.49
CA GLN A 315 9.89 -12.17 -23.96
C GLN A 315 9.14 -12.68 -25.18
N GLY A 316 9.88 -13.09 -26.20
CA GLY A 316 9.38 -13.68 -27.44
C GLY A 316 10.01 -13.02 -28.68
N GLY A 317 9.71 -13.56 -29.86
CA GLY A 317 9.93 -12.85 -31.13
C GLY A 317 8.90 -11.74 -31.35
N LEU A 318 8.93 -11.09 -32.53
CA LEU A 318 8.00 -10.01 -32.89
C LEU A 318 6.51 -10.41 -32.69
N TYR A 319 6.21 -11.67 -32.97
CA TYR A 319 4.87 -12.25 -33.01
C TYR A 319 4.44 -12.94 -31.70
N ASP A 320 5.38 -13.14 -30.75
CA ASP A 320 5.14 -13.84 -29.47
C ASP A 320 5.37 -12.94 -28.24
N SER A 321 5.71 -11.66 -28.46
CA SER A 321 5.87 -10.67 -27.40
C SER A 321 4.52 -10.08 -26.99
N ILE A 322 4.17 -10.18 -25.69
CA ILE A 322 2.92 -9.63 -25.15
C ILE A 322 2.85 -8.12 -25.40
N GLN A 323 3.98 -7.43 -25.22
CA GLN A 323 4.05 -5.98 -25.37
C GLN A 323 3.73 -5.54 -26.81
N ILE A 324 4.22 -6.27 -27.82
CA ILE A 324 3.95 -5.94 -29.22
C ILE A 324 2.48 -6.15 -29.53
N VAL A 325 1.91 -7.30 -29.14
CA VAL A 325 0.49 -7.60 -29.38
C VAL A 325 -0.42 -6.61 -28.66
N GLN A 326 -0.09 -6.23 -27.43
CA GLN A 326 -0.81 -5.18 -26.70
C GLN A 326 -0.80 -3.86 -27.46
N ILE A 327 0.37 -3.40 -27.93
CA ILE A 327 0.50 -2.14 -28.69
C ILE A 327 -0.36 -2.19 -29.95
N GLN A 328 -0.40 -3.32 -30.66
CA GLN A 328 -1.22 -3.47 -31.86
C GLN A 328 -2.72 -3.38 -31.55
N MET A 329 -3.18 -4.03 -30.48
CA MET A 329 -4.58 -3.95 -30.06
C MET A 329 -4.98 -2.54 -29.60
N LEU A 330 -4.09 -1.84 -28.86
CA LEU A 330 -4.35 -0.45 -28.44
C LEU A 330 -4.43 0.49 -29.65
N ARG A 331 -3.51 0.37 -30.60
CA ARG A 331 -3.56 1.16 -31.85
C ARG A 331 -4.83 0.89 -32.65
N ALA A 332 -5.27 -0.36 -32.72
CA ALA A 332 -6.52 -0.69 -33.41
C ALA A 332 -7.72 0.03 -32.76
N LEU A 333 -7.79 0.03 -31.42
CA LEU A 333 -8.81 0.74 -30.66
C LEU A 333 -8.77 2.26 -30.90
N GLU A 334 -7.59 2.87 -30.86
CA GLU A 334 -7.40 4.31 -31.15
C GLU A 334 -7.83 4.66 -32.59
N GLN A 335 -7.35 3.90 -33.58
CA GLN A 335 -7.68 4.10 -34.99
C GLN A 335 -9.17 3.92 -35.26
N LEU A 336 -9.84 2.99 -34.56
CA LEU A 336 -11.28 2.80 -34.66
C LEU A 336 -12.03 4.04 -34.16
N GLY A 337 -11.63 4.60 -33.02
CA GLY A 337 -12.18 5.84 -32.49
C GLY A 337 -12.03 7.01 -33.48
N GLU A 338 -10.82 7.19 -34.04
CA GLU A 338 -10.57 8.21 -35.07
C GLU A 338 -11.42 7.98 -36.32
N LYS A 339 -11.51 6.74 -36.82
CA LYS A 339 -12.28 6.41 -38.01
C LYS A 339 -13.76 6.73 -37.83
N ILE A 340 -14.33 6.39 -36.67
CA ILE A 340 -15.73 6.69 -36.35
C ILE A 340 -15.95 8.20 -36.25
N SER A 341 -15.01 8.95 -35.67
CA SER A 341 -15.09 10.41 -35.55
C SER A 341 -15.09 11.13 -36.91
N ARG A 342 -14.50 10.53 -37.94
CA ARG A 342 -14.41 11.05 -39.31
C ARG A 342 -15.54 10.59 -40.23
N MET A 343 -16.46 9.75 -39.75
CA MET A 343 -17.63 9.31 -40.53
C MET A 343 -18.52 10.50 -40.89
N SER A 344 -19.12 10.44 -42.07
CA SER A 344 -20.11 11.45 -42.47
C SER A 344 -21.35 11.38 -41.57
N GLY A 345 -22.07 12.50 -41.41
CA GLY A 345 -23.23 12.56 -40.51
C GLY A 345 -24.30 11.50 -40.79
N ASP A 346 -24.57 11.21 -42.06
CA ASP A 346 -25.54 10.19 -42.48
C ASP A 346 -25.05 8.76 -42.21
N GLU A 347 -23.76 8.50 -42.46
CA GLU A 347 -23.11 7.20 -42.19
C GLU A 347 -23.05 6.90 -40.70
N TYR A 348 -22.65 7.88 -39.89
CA TYR A 348 -22.66 7.78 -38.43
C TYR A 348 -24.08 7.54 -37.89
N GLN A 349 -25.07 8.30 -38.38
CA GLN A 349 -26.44 8.17 -37.91
C GLN A 349 -27.04 6.80 -38.24
N THR A 350 -26.70 6.25 -39.42
CA THR A 350 -27.13 4.92 -39.85
C THR A 350 -26.47 3.78 -39.06
N SER A 351 -25.22 3.97 -38.66
CA SER A 351 -24.43 2.93 -37.97
C SER A 351 -24.56 2.96 -36.45
N PHE A 352 -24.57 4.14 -35.84
CA PHE A 352 -24.49 4.32 -34.39
C PHE A 352 -25.55 5.27 -33.81
N GLY A 353 -26.38 5.93 -34.62
CA GLY A 353 -27.30 6.99 -34.17
C GLY A 353 -28.35 6.57 -33.14
N GLU A 354 -28.68 5.27 -33.07
CA GLU A 354 -29.61 4.72 -32.07
C GLU A 354 -28.90 4.16 -30.82
N MET A 355 -27.57 4.08 -30.83
CA MET A 355 -26.78 3.52 -29.75
C MET A 355 -26.48 4.56 -28.68
N LYS A 356 -26.67 4.19 -27.41
CA LYS A 356 -26.33 5.02 -26.26
C LYS A 356 -25.22 4.35 -25.48
N PHE A 357 -24.16 5.10 -25.19
CA PHE A 357 -23.02 4.60 -24.44
C PHE A 357 -22.95 5.26 -23.06
N PHE A 358 -22.55 4.46 -22.08
CA PHE A 358 -22.40 4.89 -20.70
C PHE A 358 -21.01 4.55 -20.21
N ARG A 359 -20.37 5.49 -19.51
CA ARG A 359 -19.15 5.20 -18.75
C ARG A 359 -19.52 4.46 -17.47
N ARG A 360 -18.76 3.43 -17.09
CA ARG A 360 -19.04 2.59 -15.91
C ARG A 360 -19.08 3.38 -14.60
N PHE A 361 -18.16 4.33 -14.44
CA PHE A 361 -18.09 5.18 -13.25
C PHE A 361 -17.66 6.60 -13.65
N SER A 362 -18.17 7.60 -12.93
CA SER A 362 -17.72 8.98 -13.04
C SER A 362 -17.30 9.51 -11.66
N LYS A 363 -16.33 10.42 -11.64
CA LYS A 363 -15.85 11.05 -10.40
C LYS A 363 -16.58 12.36 -10.23
N GLN A 364 -17.28 12.52 -9.10
CA GLN A 364 -17.85 13.81 -8.73
C GLN A 364 -16.95 14.47 -7.70
N GLU A 365 -16.42 15.64 -8.04
CA GLU A 365 -15.68 16.51 -7.13
C GLU A 365 -16.67 17.40 -6.38
N LEU A 366 -16.69 17.38 -5.04
CA LEU A 366 -17.55 18.27 -4.25
C LEU A 366 -16.75 19.15 -3.27
N ASP A 367 -17.03 20.46 -3.40
CA ASP A 367 -16.74 21.67 -2.58
C ASP A 367 -15.31 22.08 -2.17
N GLU A 368 -15.10 23.40 -2.14
CA GLU A 368 -13.87 24.06 -1.68
C GLU A 368 -13.90 24.35 -0.17
N LYS A 369 -12.78 24.12 0.56
CA LYS A 369 -12.64 24.54 1.96
C LYS A 369 -11.58 25.63 2.10
N VAL A 370 -11.92 26.70 2.81
CA VAL A 370 -10.96 27.74 3.20
C VAL A 370 -10.17 27.23 4.41
N VAL A 371 -8.85 27.13 4.27
CA VAL A 371 -7.94 26.73 5.37
C VAL A 371 -7.12 27.95 5.80
N HIS A 372 -7.06 28.22 7.10
CA HIS A 372 -6.19 29.25 7.65
C HIS A 372 -4.76 28.69 7.78
N VAL A 373 -3.85 29.20 6.96
CA VAL A 373 -2.42 28.87 7.01
C VAL A 373 -1.76 29.80 8.03
N LYS A 374 -1.06 29.23 9.03
CA LYS A 374 -0.19 29.97 9.94
C LYS A 374 1.12 30.30 9.22
N GLU A 375 1.74 31.42 9.58
CA GLU A 375 3.02 31.84 9.01
C GLU A 375 4.11 30.77 9.20
N ILE A 376 4.69 30.27 8.11
CA ILE A 376 5.78 29.29 8.15
C ILE A 376 7.08 30.03 7.86
N LYS A 377 8.03 29.93 8.79
CA LYS A 377 9.39 30.49 8.66
C LYS A 377 10.41 29.39 8.41
N ASP A 378 11.43 29.69 7.61
CA ASP A 378 12.58 28.82 7.42
C ASP A 378 13.45 28.77 8.69
N LYS A 379 14.48 27.91 8.66
CA LYS A 379 15.45 27.81 9.76
C LYS A 379 16.22 29.11 10.02
N ASN A 380 16.19 30.06 9.10
CA ASN A 380 16.84 31.37 9.17
C ASN A 380 15.86 32.49 9.57
N GLY A 381 14.60 32.17 9.87
CA GLY A 381 13.56 33.14 10.24
C GLY A 381 12.89 33.86 9.06
N ASN A 382 13.21 33.52 7.82
CA ASN A 382 12.56 34.07 6.64
C ASN A 382 11.20 33.42 6.45
N VAL A 383 10.17 34.24 6.19
CA VAL A 383 8.82 33.74 5.94
C VAL A 383 8.80 33.00 4.59
N ILE A 384 8.64 31.67 4.64
CA ILE A 384 8.47 30.82 3.45
C ILE A 384 7.02 30.91 2.96
N GLU A 385 6.06 30.97 3.88
CA GLU A 385 4.64 31.08 3.57
C GLU A 385 3.97 32.05 4.55
N LYS A 386 3.40 33.15 4.04
CA LYS A 386 2.75 34.17 4.86
C LYS A 386 1.45 33.64 5.47
N ALA A 387 1.11 34.10 6.67
CA ALA A 387 -0.20 33.83 7.26
C ALA A 387 -1.31 34.33 6.33
N GLY A 388 -2.26 33.47 6.02
CA GLY A 388 -3.34 33.78 5.09
C GLY A 388 -4.37 32.67 5.00
N THR A 389 -5.53 32.98 4.42
CA THR A 389 -6.51 31.98 4.00
C THR A 389 -6.07 31.41 2.66
N LYS A 390 -5.65 30.15 2.64
CA LYS A 390 -5.43 29.40 1.41
C LYS A 390 -6.70 28.59 1.17
N THR A 391 -7.39 28.87 0.08
CA THR A 391 -8.45 27.99 -0.40
C THR A 391 -7.76 26.71 -0.84
N VAL A 392 -7.82 25.68 0.00
CA VAL A 392 -7.31 24.36 -0.37
C VAL A 392 -8.52 23.62 -0.89
N ARG A 393 -8.50 23.26 -2.17
CA ARG A 393 -9.52 22.38 -2.74
C ARG A 393 -9.52 21.08 -1.92
N GLN A 394 -10.57 20.88 -1.13
CA GLN A 394 -10.80 19.61 -0.45
C GLN A 394 -11.79 18.83 -1.29
N TYR A 395 -11.27 17.95 -2.12
CA TYR A 395 -12.11 17.09 -2.93
C TYR A 395 -12.88 16.13 -2.01
N LYS A 396 -14.20 16.34 -1.82
CA LYS A 396 -15.07 15.21 -1.51
C LYS A 396 -15.17 14.40 -2.78
N ILE A 397 -14.29 13.42 -2.90
CA ILE A 397 -14.37 12.40 -3.95
C ILE A 397 -15.45 11.44 -3.50
N GLN A 398 -16.52 11.37 -4.26
CA GLN A 398 -17.50 10.34 -4.09
C GLN A 398 -16.99 9.07 -4.77
N PRO A 399 -17.01 7.90 -4.10
CA PRO A 399 -16.42 6.68 -4.63
C PRO A 399 -16.97 6.34 -6.03
N VAL A 400 -18.25 6.63 -6.29
CA VAL A 400 -18.89 6.41 -7.59
C VAL A 400 -20.02 7.43 -7.80
N ALA A 401 -19.87 8.35 -8.77
CA ALA A 401 -21.07 8.86 -9.46
C ALA A 401 -21.48 7.81 -10.48
N GLY A 402 -22.77 7.45 -10.45
CA GLY A 402 -23.34 6.37 -11.26
C GLY A 402 -22.99 6.47 -12.74
N ALA A 403 -23.25 5.40 -13.48
CA ALA A 403 -22.97 5.37 -14.91
C ALA A 403 -23.55 6.61 -15.60
N LYS A 404 -22.69 7.37 -16.27
CA LYS A 404 -23.06 8.61 -16.94
C LYS A 404 -23.10 8.33 -18.44
N GLN A 405 -24.16 8.78 -19.11
CA GLN A 405 -24.19 8.73 -20.57
C GLN A 405 -23.07 9.63 -21.12
N VAL A 406 -22.28 9.09 -22.05
CA VAL A 406 -21.25 9.85 -22.77
C VAL A 406 -21.84 10.47 -24.04
N GLU A 407 -21.21 11.54 -24.53
CA GLU A 407 -21.74 12.32 -25.65
C GLU A 407 -21.47 11.65 -27.01
N SER A 408 -20.43 10.80 -27.09
CA SER A 408 -20.05 10.10 -28.32
C SER A 408 -19.50 8.70 -28.04
N ILE A 409 -19.53 7.84 -29.08
CA ILE A 409 -18.85 6.53 -29.03
C ILE A 409 -17.33 6.67 -28.92
N GLN A 410 -16.75 7.74 -29.46
CA GLN A 410 -15.32 8.02 -29.31
C GLN A 410 -14.96 8.22 -27.83
N GLU A 411 -15.73 9.05 -27.11
CA GLU A 411 -15.55 9.24 -25.66
C GLU A 411 -15.66 7.91 -24.90
N PHE A 412 -16.59 7.03 -25.30
CA PHE A 412 -16.69 5.68 -24.74
C PHE A 412 -15.43 4.84 -25.01
N LEU A 413 -14.91 4.83 -26.24
CA LEU A 413 -13.71 4.07 -26.61
C LEU A 413 -12.44 4.62 -25.91
N ASP A 414 -12.35 5.94 -25.69
CA ASP A 414 -11.27 6.56 -24.92
C ASP A 414 -11.34 6.17 -23.44
N ASP A 415 -12.54 6.09 -22.86
CA ASP A 415 -12.76 5.55 -21.51
C ASP A 415 -12.36 4.06 -21.45
N VAL A 416 -12.71 3.24 -22.46
CA VAL A 416 -12.28 1.83 -22.58
C VAL A 416 -10.76 1.73 -22.65
N HIS A 417 -10.10 2.57 -23.46
CA HIS A 417 -8.65 2.63 -23.57
C HIS A 417 -8.00 2.92 -22.21
N THR A 418 -8.51 3.92 -21.49
CA THR A 418 -8.05 4.27 -20.13
C THR A 418 -8.20 3.08 -19.17
N MET A 419 -9.29 2.32 -19.27
CA MET A 419 -9.49 1.12 -18.45
C MET A 419 -8.52 -0.01 -18.78
N VAL A 420 -8.14 -0.18 -20.05
CA VAL A 420 -7.09 -1.12 -20.45
C VAL A 420 -5.74 -0.73 -19.85
N GLU A 421 -5.38 0.56 -19.88
CA GLU A 421 -4.13 1.03 -19.26
C GLU A 421 -4.12 0.78 -17.75
N HIS A 422 -5.24 1.03 -17.05
CA HIS A 422 -5.37 0.75 -15.62
C HIS A 422 -5.26 -0.74 -15.30
N GLU A 423 -5.87 -1.61 -16.12
CA GLU A 423 -5.77 -3.06 -15.99
C GLU A 423 -4.31 -3.52 -16.13
N VAL A 424 -3.62 -3.09 -17.19
CA VAL A 424 -2.22 -3.50 -17.45
C VAL A 424 -1.29 -3.01 -16.35
N ALA A 425 -1.38 -1.75 -15.97
CA ALA A 425 -0.55 -1.18 -14.91
C ALA A 425 -0.79 -1.85 -13.55
N THR A 426 -2.05 -2.13 -13.22
CA THR A 426 -2.42 -2.88 -12.01
C THR A 426 -1.78 -4.26 -12.04
N ARG A 427 -1.91 -4.99 -13.15
CA ARG A 427 -1.33 -6.34 -13.28
C ARG A 427 0.19 -6.32 -13.16
N ALA A 428 0.85 -5.35 -13.78
CA ALA A 428 2.30 -5.17 -13.68
C ALA A 428 2.75 -4.95 -12.23
N TYR A 429 2.10 -4.02 -11.54
CA TYR A 429 2.36 -3.73 -10.14
C TYR A 429 2.15 -4.97 -9.26
N LEU A 430 0.98 -5.61 -9.33
CA LEU A 430 0.63 -6.75 -8.48
C LEU A 430 1.53 -7.97 -8.75
N HIS A 431 2.00 -8.16 -9.99
CA HIS A 431 3.01 -9.17 -10.31
C HIS A 431 4.36 -8.86 -9.67
N ASN A 432 4.86 -7.64 -9.83
CA ASN A 432 6.14 -7.19 -9.30
C ASN A 432 6.17 -7.18 -7.76
N VAL A 433 5.02 -6.91 -7.12
CA VAL A 433 4.85 -7.10 -5.67
C VAL A 433 5.08 -8.55 -5.28
N LYS A 434 4.42 -9.53 -5.95
CA LYS A 434 4.61 -10.96 -5.63
C LYS A 434 6.06 -11.39 -5.81
N LEU A 435 6.73 -10.90 -6.86
CA LEU A 435 8.16 -11.11 -7.10
C LEU A 435 9.03 -10.61 -5.94
N ALA A 436 8.73 -9.43 -5.38
CA ALA A 436 9.52 -8.80 -4.32
C ALA A 436 9.62 -9.65 -3.04
N PHE A 437 8.61 -10.48 -2.75
CA PHE A 437 8.64 -11.42 -1.62
C PHE A 437 9.59 -12.61 -1.86
N MET A 438 9.94 -12.92 -3.12
CA MET A 438 10.76 -14.08 -3.49
C MET A 438 12.23 -13.76 -3.77
N ARG A 439 12.56 -12.49 -4.00
CA ARG A 439 13.93 -12.01 -4.22
C ARG A 439 14.46 -11.29 -2.99
N PRO A 440 15.78 -11.20 -2.75
CA PRO A 440 16.34 -10.37 -1.68
C PRO A 440 15.95 -8.89 -1.83
N ALA A 441 15.91 -8.15 -0.71
CA ALA A 441 15.73 -6.69 -0.74
C ALA A 441 16.85 -6.00 -1.54
N GLY A 442 16.48 -5.05 -2.41
CA GLY A 442 17.43 -4.25 -3.18
C GLY A 442 18.02 -3.08 -2.37
N GLU A 443 18.82 -2.23 -3.02
CA GLU A 443 19.50 -1.08 -2.35
C GLU A 443 18.55 -0.11 -1.63
N GLY A 444 17.30 -0.01 -2.09
CA GLY A 444 16.25 0.82 -1.46
C GLY A 444 15.46 0.13 -0.33
N GLY A 445 15.85 -1.07 0.12
CA GLY A 445 15.07 -1.88 1.04
C GLY A 445 13.89 -2.60 0.37
N PHE A 446 13.17 -3.41 1.14
CA PHE A 446 12.00 -4.15 0.66
C PHE A 446 10.86 -3.19 0.33
N TRP A 447 10.49 -2.33 1.27
CA TRP A 447 9.34 -1.43 1.12
C TRP A 447 9.64 -0.28 0.14
N GLY A 448 10.89 0.18 0.07
CA GLY A 448 11.30 1.14 -0.96
C GLY A 448 11.30 0.56 -2.37
N GLY A 449 11.48 -0.76 -2.52
CA GLY A 449 11.23 -1.48 -3.79
C GLY A 449 9.76 -1.43 -4.19
N LEU A 450 8.85 -1.78 -3.28
CA LEU A 450 7.41 -1.73 -3.53
C LEU A 450 6.91 -0.31 -3.83
N ALA A 451 7.42 0.69 -3.12
CA ALA A 451 7.11 2.08 -3.38
C ALA A 451 7.47 2.48 -4.82
N ARG A 452 8.66 2.11 -5.31
CA ARG A 452 9.09 2.39 -6.70
C ARG A 452 8.18 1.73 -7.73
N TYR A 453 7.74 0.49 -7.51
CA TYR A 453 6.77 -0.14 -8.41
C TYR A 453 5.43 0.61 -8.42
N ALA A 454 4.97 1.09 -7.26
CA ALA A 454 3.75 1.89 -7.18
C ALA A 454 3.90 3.28 -7.84
N GLU A 455 5.11 3.84 -7.90
CA GLU A 455 5.39 5.10 -8.62
C GLU A 455 5.29 4.95 -10.15
N GLN A 456 5.48 3.75 -10.68
CA GLN A 456 5.42 3.48 -12.12
C GLN A 456 3.99 3.33 -12.65
N MET A 457 2.98 3.29 -11.77
CA MET A 457 1.58 3.20 -12.20
C MET A 457 1.12 4.53 -12.84
N PRO A 458 0.62 4.53 -14.10
CA PRO A 458 0.20 5.74 -14.83
C PRO A 458 -0.90 6.52 -14.12
N SER A 459 -1.77 5.79 -13.42
CA SER A 459 -2.73 6.34 -12.48
C SER A 459 -2.54 5.64 -11.13
N THR A 460 -2.23 6.41 -10.09
CA THR A 460 -2.06 5.93 -8.72
C THR A 460 -3.40 5.83 -7.98
N ASP A 461 -4.50 5.80 -8.74
CA ASP A 461 -5.86 5.82 -8.21
C ASP A 461 -6.30 4.39 -7.85
N ILE A 462 -6.09 4.03 -6.59
CA ILE A 462 -6.52 2.74 -6.01
C ILE A 462 -8.02 2.53 -6.26
N ASP A 463 -8.81 3.60 -6.34
CA ASP A 463 -10.25 3.53 -6.57
C ASP A 463 -10.52 2.92 -7.96
N SER A 464 -9.79 3.33 -9.00
CA SER A 464 -9.90 2.75 -10.35
C SER A 464 -9.59 1.24 -10.37
N MET A 465 -8.66 0.78 -9.52
CA MET A 465 -8.34 -0.65 -9.38
C MET A 465 -9.56 -1.45 -8.90
N MET A 466 -10.36 -0.89 -7.97
CA MET A 466 -11.53 -1.56 -7.40
C MET A 466 -12.73 -1.60 -8.37
N HIS A 467 -12.67 -0.87 -9.48
CA HIS A 467 -13.69 -0.82 -10.53
C HIS A 467 -13.28 -1.49 -11.85
N LEU A 468 -12.12 -2.16 -11.87
CA LEU A 468 -11.69 -2.99 -13.00
C LEU A 468 -12.73 -4.08 -13.30
N PRO A 469 -12.85 -4.54 -14.55
CA PRO A 469 -13.71 -5.68 -14.87
C PRO A 469 -13.38 -6.90 -14.01
N ASP A 470 -14.43 -7.61 -13.61
CA ASP A 470 -14.36 -8.75 -12.67
C ASP A 470 -13.72 -8.40 -11.31
N SER A 471 -13.85 -7.16 -10.83
CA SER A 471 -13.30 -6.80 -9.52
C SER A 471 -13.89 -7.60 -8.38
N HIS A 472 -15.16 -7.99 -8.47
CA HIS A 472 -15.78 -8.90 -7.51
C HIS A 472 -15.06 -10.25 -7.42
N LEU A 473 -14.50 -10.77 -8.52
CA LEU A 473 -13.80 -12.06 -8.53
C LEU A 473 -12.45 -11.96 -7.81
N PHE A 474 -11.59 -11.00 -8.15
CA PHE A 474 -10.29 -10.88 -7.47
C PHE A 474 -10.43 -10.38 -6.03
N MET A 475 -11.44 -9.56 -5.72
CA MET A 475 -11.75 -9.18 -4.34
C MET A 475 -12.22 -10.38 -3.52
N SER A 476 -13.00 -11.30 -4.12
CA SER A 476 -13.39 -12.55 -3.46
C SER A 476 -12.20 -13.48 -3.26
N ALA A 477 -11.29 -13.57 -4.24
CA ALA A 477 -10.04 -14.31 -4.10
C ALA A 477 -9.17 -13.75 -2.95
N TYR A 478 -9.04 -12.42 -2.86
CA TYR A 478 -8.38 -11.72 -1.76
C TYR A 478 -9.01 -12.08 -0.40
N ARG A 479 -10.34 -11.97 -0.27
CA ARG A 479 -11.05 -12.24 0.99
C ARG A 479 -10.86 -13.68 1.47
N LEU A 480 -11.02 -14.65 0.56
CA LEU A 480 -10.78 -16.06 0.87
C LEU A 480 -9.31 -16.30 1.25
N TYR A 481 -8.36 -15.72 0.51
CA TYR A 481 -6.94 -15.84 0.78
C TYR A 481 -6.55 -15.34 2.18
N VAL A 482 -7.00 -14.14 2.54
CA VAL A 482 -6.75 -13.55 3.86
C VAL A 482 -7.38 -14.40 4.96
N LYS A 483 -8.63 -14.84 4.79
CA LYS A 483 -9.33 -15.69 5.76
C LYS A 483 -8.60 -17.01 6.00
N TYR A 484 -8.18 -17.68 4.92
CA TYR A 484 -7.48 -18.97 5.00
C TYR A 484 -6.04 -18.83 5.51
N LEU A 485 -5.35 -17.73 5.20
CA LEU A 485 -4.05 -17.42 5.78
C LEU A 485 -4.14 -17.25 7.31
N GLU A 486 -5.13 -16.50 7.79
CA GLU A 486 -5.37 -16.37 9.23
C GLU A 486 -5.74 -17.69 9.90
N GLU A 487 -6.53 -18.54 9.24
CA GLU A 487 -6.85 -19.87 9.75
C GLU A 487 -5.61 -20.76 9.84
N GLU A 488 -4.73 -20.72 8.84
CA GLU A 488 -3.47 -21.47 8.88
C GLU A 488 -2.63 -21.06 10.10
N PHE A 489 -2.51 -19.76 10.36
CA PHE A 489 -1.89 -19.27 11.59
C PHE A 489 -2.66 -19.71 12.83
N ALA A 490 -4.00 -19.67 12.84
CA ALA A 490 -4.80 -20.10 13.99
C ALA A 490 -4.58 -21.59 14.33
N VAL A 491 -4.48 -22.47 13.32
CA VAL A 491 -4.23 -23.92 13.48
C VAL A 491 -2.90 -24.17 14.19
N ILE A 492 -1.89 -23.34 13.96
CA ILE A 492 -0.52 -23.50 14.49
C ILE A 492 -0.18 -22.56 15.65
N ASP A 493 -1.20 -21.99 16.33
CA ASP A 493 -1.01 -21.06 17.47
C ASP A 493 -0.33 -19.74 17.10
N TRP A 494 -0.57 -19.24 15.90
CA TRP A 494 0.05 -18.04 15.35
C TRP A 494 1.59 -18.10 15.37
N LYS A 495 2.18 -19.28 15.18
CA LYS A 495 3.64 -19.46 15.12
C LYS A 495 4.10 -19.57 13.68
N HIS A 496 5.07 -18.76 13.28
CA HIS A 496 5.63 -18.80 11.93
C HIS A 496 6.22 -20.16 11.54
N GLN A 497 5.99 -20.58 10.29
CA GLN A 497 6.55 -21.81 9.73
C GLN A 497 7.48 -21.48 8.55
N PRO A 498 8.54 -22.28 8.33
CA PRO A 498 9.57 -21.91 7.38
C PRO A 498 9.11 -22.02 5.92
N ASN A 499 8.09 -22.81 5.66
CA ASN A 499 7.54 -23.11 4.35
C ASN A 499 6.16 -22.47 4.11
N MET A 500 5.67 -21.62 5.02
CA MET A 500 4.30 -21.09 4.95
C MET A 500 4.03 -20.28 3.66
N PHE A 501 5.01 -19.52 3.19
CA PHE A 501 4.92 -18.72 1.97
C PHE A 501 5.63 -19.37 0.78
N SER A 502 6.16 -20.58 0.95
CA SER A 502 6.82 -21.32 -0.11
C SER A 502 5.77 -22.06 -0.95
N PRO A 503 5.80 -21.93 -2.28
CA PRO A 503 4.97 -22.76 -3.14
C PRO A 503 5.34 -24.24 -2.96
N ASP A 504 4.36 -25.12 -3.16
CA ASP A 504 4.59 -26.57 -3.09
C ASP A 504 5.68 -27.00 -4.09
N PHE A 505 6.43 -28.05 -3.77
CA PHE A 505 7.52 -28.54 -4.62
C PHE A 505 7.03 -28.93 -6.02
N PHE A 506 5.77 -29.39 -6.12
CA PHE A 506 5.15 -29.84 -7.37
C PHE A 506 4.18 -28.82 -8.00
N ASN A 507 3.98 -27.64 -7.40
CA ASN A 507 2.94 -26.71 -7.83
C ASN A 507 3.43 -25.25 -7.79
N ASN A 508 2.98 -24.40 -8.72
CA ASN A 508 3.29 -22.97 -8.70
C ASN A 508 2.55 -22.20 -7.60
N ARG A 509 1.65 -22.86 -6.87
CA ARG A 509 0.82 -22.27 -5.81
C ARG A 509 1.05 -22.95 -4.46
N THR A 510 0.79 -22.23 -3.38
CA THR A 510 0.75 -22.79 -2.02
C THR A 510 -0.53 -23.61 -1.80
N ALA A 511 -0.58 -24.40 -0.72
CA ALA A 511 -1.79 -25.15 -0.35
C ALA A 511 -3.00 -24.23 -0.12
N ILE A 512 -2.77 -23.07 0.52
CA ILE A 512 -3.79 -22.04 0.75
C ILE A 512 -4.32 -21.53 -0.60
N GLU A 513 -3.43 -21.15 -1.51
CA GLU A 513 -3.81 -20.62 -2.82
C GLU A 513 -4.59 -21.65 -3.66
N GLN A 514 -4.24 -22.93 -3.55
CA GLN A 514 -5.01 -24.00 -4.21
C GLN A 514 -6.41 -24.15 -3.63
N ARG A 515 -6.56 -24.05 -2.30
CA ARG A 515 -7.88 -24.08 -1.67
C ARG A 515 -8.73 -22.88 -2.09
N VAL A 516 -8.16 -21.67 -2.09
CA VAL A 516 -8.85 -20.46 -2.58
C VAL A 516 -9.31 -20.65 -4.02
N ARG A 517 -8.46 -21.20 -4.90
CA ARG A 517 -8.82 -21.47 -6.30
C ARG A 517 -10.05 -22.37 -6.42
N VAL A 518 -10.11 -23.45 -5.63
CA VAL A 518 -11.23 -24.40 -5.65
C VAL A 518 -12.50 -23.75 -5.14
N ASP A 519 -12.44 -23.07 -4.01
CA ASP A 519 -13.63 -22.48 -3.38
C ASP A 519 -14.12 -21.25 -4.15
N LEU A 520 -13.23 -20.46 -4.77
CA LEU A 520 -13.64 -19.37 -5.67
C LEU A 520 -14.46 -19.89 -6.86
N LYS A 521 -14.05 -21.02 -7.44
CA LYS A 521 -14.82 -21.68 -8.51
C LYS A 521 -16.18 -22.17 -8.03
N ARG A 522 -16.29 -22.64 -6.78
CA ARG A 522 -17.56 -23.04 -6.16
C ARG A 522 -18.49 -21.85 -5.87
N LEU A 523 -17.93 -20.68 -5.56
CA LEU A 523 -18.73 -19.46 -5.32
C LEU A 523 -19.28 -18.83 -6.60
N PHE A 524 -18.61 -19.05 -7.75
CA PHE A 524 -18.98 -18.47 -9.05
C PHE A 524 -19.02 -19.54 -10.16
N PRO A 525 -19.86 -20.59 -10.05
CA PRO A 525 -19.85 -21.71 -10.99
C PRO A 525 -20.25 -21.28 -12.41
N ASP A 526 -21.15 -20.31 -12.54
CA ASP A 526 -21.65 -19.83 -13.83
C ASP A 526 -20.66 -18.91 -14.54
N GLU A 527 -19.89 -18.12 -13.79
CA GLU A 527 -18.90 -17.20 -14.34
C GLU A 527 -17.54 -17.87 -14.62
N LEU A 528 -17.19 -18.92 -13.86
CA LEU A 528 -15.90 -19.61 -13.91
C LEU A 528 -16.01 -21.04 -14.45
N LYS A 529 -16.67 -21.19 -15.61
CA LYS A 529 -16.72 -22.43 -16.39
C LYS A 529 -15.31 -22.91 -16.77
N ASN A 530 -15.17 -24.20 -17.14
CA ASN A 530 -13.86 -24.80 -17.46
C ASN A 530 -13.09 -24.06 -18.56
N GLU A 531 -13.78 -23.55 -19.58
CA GLU A 531 -13.22 -22.75 -20.68
C GLU A 531 -12.72 -21.37 -20.20
N MET A 532 -13.24 -20.89 -19.07
CA MET A 532 -12.92 -19.61 -18.44
C MET A 532 -11.92 -19.73 -17.29
N ASN A 533 -11.19 -20.86 -17.18
CA ASN A 533 -10.17 -21.07 -16.15
C ASN A 533 -9.09 -19.96 -16.14
N TRP A 534 -8.89 -19.24 -17.24
CA TRP A 534 -7.98 -18.10 -17.32
C TRP A 534 -8.46 -16.90 -16.47
N ARG A 535 -9.78 -16.66 -16.37
CA ARG A 535 -10.36 -15.63 -15.48
C ARG A 535 -10.11 -15.96 -14.01
N LEU A 536 -10.14 -17.25 -13.67
CA LEU A 536 -9.77 -17.76 -12.34
C LEU A 536 -8.28 -17.55 -12.05
N ASP A 537 -7.38 -17.84 -13.00
CA ASP A 537 -5.95 -17.57 -12.86
C ASP A 537 -5.67 -16.07 -12.63
N ARG A 538 -6.31 -15.20 -13.41
CA ARG A 538 -6.29 -13.74 -13.24
C ARG A 538 -6.76 -13.32 -11.85
N ALA A 539 -7.95 -13.78 -11.44
CA ALA A 539 -8.55 -13.40 -10.17
C ALA A 539 -7.67 -13.79 -8.98
N MET A 540 -7.08 -14.98 -9.02
CA MET A 540 -6.09 -15.44 -8.04
C MET A 540 -4.84 -14.55 -8.02
N SER A 541 -4.27 -14.29 -9.20
CA SER A 541 -3.05 -13.50 -9.37
C SER A 541 -3.19 -12.09 -8.79
N MET A 542 -4.31 -11.42 -9.10
CA MET A 542 -4.62 -10.07 -8.61
C MET A 542 -5.01 -10.09 -7.14
N GLY A 543 -5.86 -11.02 -6.69
CA GLY A 543 -6.31 -11.11 -5.30
C GLY A 543 -5.18 -11.32 -4.30
N ILE A 544 -4.21 -12.19 -4.63
CA ILE A 544 -3.00 -12.38 -3.81
C ILE A 544 -2.12 -11.12 -3.85
N GLY A 545 -1.95 -10.52 -5.02
CA GLY A 545 -1.21 -9.25 -5.15
C GLY A 545 -1.81 -8.13 -4.29
N LEU A 546 -3.14 -8.04 -4.21
CA LEU A 546 -3.84 -7.06 -3.37
C LEU A 546 -3.50 -7.24 -1.89
N ALA A 547 -3.49 -8.48 -1.39
CA ALA A 547 -3.12 -8.80 -0.01
C ALA A 547 -1.67 -8.40 0.30
N LYS A 548 -0.75 -8.59 -0.67
CA LYS A 548 0.68 -8.33 -0.52
C LYS A 548 1.09 -6.87 -0.68
N GLY A 549 0.45 -6.15 -1.60
CA GLY A 549 0.97 -4.87 -2.10
C GLY A 549 0.03 -3.68 -2.01
N VAL A 550 -1.28 -3.88 -1.80
CA VAL A 550 -2.25 -2.77 -1.74
C VAL A 550 -2.84 -2.65 -0.34
N LEU A 551 -3.48 -3.73 0.15
CA LEU A 551 -4.11 -3.75 1.46
C LEU A 551 -3.14 -4.19 2.57
N LEU A 552 -2.02 -4.81 2.20
CA LEU A 552 -0.91 -5.24 3.07
C LEU A 552 -1.30 -6.24 4.16
N THR A 553 -2.47 -6.87 4.06
CA THR A 553 -2.98 -7.79 5.08
C THR A 553 -2.10 -9.01 5.28
N GLU A 554 -1.46 -9.56 4.24
CA GLU A 554 -0.56 -10.70 4.41
C GLU A 554 0.64 -10.35 5.30
N ALA A 555 1.29 -9.20 5.05
CA ALA A 555 2.41 -8.74 5.84
C ALA A 555 1.99 -8.39 7.28
N GLU A 556 0.79 -7.84 7.47
CA GLU A 556 0.24 -7.51 8.80
C GLU A 556 -0.12 -8.77 9.60
N ILE A 557 -0.78 -9.76 8.97
CA ILE A 557 -1.08 -11.06 9.58
C ILE A 557 0.21 -11.79 9.94
N ALA A 558 1.17 -11.84 9.03
CA ALA A 558 2.49 -12.41 9.27
C ALA A 558 3.23 -11.65 10.40
N ALA A 559 3.16 -10.33 10.44
CA ALA A 559 3.78 -9.55 11.51
C ALA A 559 3.10 -9.76 12.88
N TRP A 560 1.80 -10.08 12.89
CA TRP A 560 1.06 -10.42 14.11
C TRP A 560 1.44 -11.79 14.69
N ALA A 561 1.78 -12.74 13.81
CA ALA A 561 2.30 -14.03 14.19
C ALA A 561 3.62 -13.92 14.97
N GLU A 562 3.88 -14.92 15.81
CA GLU A 562 5.06 -15.02 16.65
C GLU A 562 6.20 -15.70 15.89
N PRO A 563 7.45 -15.23 16.06
CA PRO A 563 8.60 -15.94 15.54
C PRO A 563 8.75 -17.29 16.24
N HIS A 564 8.90 -18.36 15.46
CA HIS A 564 9.03 -19.70 16.02
C HIS A 564 10.42 -19.95 16.61
N LEU A 565 10.44 -20.35 17.87
CA LEU A 565 11.64 -20.70 18.64
C LEU A 565 11.67 -22.22 18.81
N ASN A 566 12.52 -22.93 18.05
CA ASN A 566 12.77 -24.34 18.30
C ASN A 566 13.67 -24.46 19.52
N MET A 567 13.30 -25.28 20.51
CA MET A 567 14.15 -25.58 21.65
C MET A 567 14.79 -26.95 21.44
N GLU A 568 15.92 -27.00 20.73
CA GLU A 568 16.70 -28.24 20.57
C GLU A 568 17.77 -28.31 21.66
N ASN A 569 17.72 -29.35 22.50
CA ASN A 569 18.71 -29.59 23.57
C ASN A 569 18.88 -28.39 24.53
N GLY A 570 17.81 -27.65 24.81
CA GLY A 570 17.85 -26.45 25.67
C GLY A 570 18.49 -25.22 25.04
N LYS A 571 18.83 -25.26 23.74
CA LYS A 571 19.30 -24.12 22.95
C LYS A 571 18.22 -23.74 21.96
N ALA A 572 17.91 -22.44 21.89
CA ALA A 572 16.97 -21.94 20.90
C ALA A 572 17.61 -22.00 19.50
N THR A 573 17.09 -22.85 18.62
CA THR A 573 17.36 -22.86 17.18
C THR A 573 16.19 -22.19 16.47
N PHE A 574 16.44 -21.50 15.35
CA PHE A 574 15.41 -20.70 14.68
C PHE A 574 14.91 -21.39 13.42
N THR A 575 13.59 -21.31 13.23
CA THR A 575 12.95 -21.68 11.98
C THR A 575 13.26 -20.61 10.92
N SER A 576 13.77 -21.02 9.76
CA SER A 576 14.09 -20.09 8.66
C SER A 576 12.82 -19.42 8.14
N MET A 577 12.71 -18.09 8.19
CA MET A 577 11.69 -17.38 7.41
C MET A 577 12.01 -17.47 5.91
N TYR A 578 10.99 -17.35 5.05
CA TYR A 578 11.19 -17.23 3.61
C TYR A 578 12.07 -16.02 3.27
N THR A 579 12.74 -16.02 2.11
CA THR A 579 13.91 -15.17 1.77
C THR A 579 13.77 -13.69 2.17
N ASN A 580 12.59 -13.10 1.99
CA ASN A 580 12.30 -11.69 2.32
C ASN A 580 11.18 -11.48 3.36
N ASP A 581 10.52 -12.54 3.81
CA ASP A 581 9.42 -12.46 4.79
C ASP A 581 9.88 -11.81 6.11
N GLY A 582 11.12 -12.11 6.54
CA GLY A 582 11.72 -11.48 7.72
C GLY A 582 11.87 -9.96 7.61
N VAL A 583 12.10 -9.40 6.41
CA VAL A 583 12.27 -7.95 6.23
C VAL A 583 10.90 -7.25 6.18
N ALA A 584 9.95 -7.85 5.46
CA ALA A 584 8.57 -7.37 5.39
C ALA A 584 7.92 -7.34 6.79
N THR A 585 8.08 -8.39 7.58
CA THR A 585 7.51 -8.52 8.93
C THR A 585 8.27 -7.70 9.98
N ALA A 586 9.61 -7.67 9.98
CA ALA A 586 10.38 -7.00 11.03
C ALA A 586 10.20 -5.47 11.05
N THR A 587 9.91 -4.87 9.88
CA THR A 587 9.57 -3.44 9.80
C THR A 587 8.29 -3.12 10.57
N LEU A 588 7.28 -4.00 10.46
CA LEU A 588 5.98 -3.86 11.14
C LEU A 588 6.02 -4.37 12.58
N ASN A 589 6.81 -5.41 12.87
CA ASN A 589 7.00 -5.98 14.19
C ASN A 589 8.47 -6.43 14.41
N PRO A 590 9.30 -5.56 15.00
CA PRO A 590 10.72 -5.84 15.24
C PRO A 590 11.02 -7.04 16.15
N GLN A 591 10.02 -7.59 16.84
CA GLN A 591 10.15 -8.84 17.60
C GLN A 591 10.69 -9.98 16.73
N HIS A 592 10.29 -10.04 15.45
CA HIS A 592 10.77 -11.03 14.48
C HIS A 592 12.29 -11.01 14.32
N HIS A 593 12.92 -9.85 14.48
CA HIS A 593 14.37 -9.73 14.53
C HIS A 593 14.92 -10.01 15.93
N PHE A 594 14.38 -9.34 16.96
CA PHE A 594 14.97 -9.40 18.31
C PHE A 594 14.90 -10.77 18.96
N LEU A 595 13.82 -11.53 18.74
CA LEU A 595 13.68 -12.89 19.26
C LEU A 595 14.53 -13.87 18.45
N ARG A 596 14.75 -13.62 17.16
CA ARG A 596 15.52 -14.47 16.24
C ARG A 596 17.04 -14.42 16.43
N TRP A 597 17.61 -13.37 17.00
CA TRP A 597 19.08 -13.24 17.12
C TRP A 597 19.57 -13.25 18.58
N GLN A 598 18.81 -13.88 19.49
CA GLN A 598 19.17 -13.95 20.91
C GLN A 598 20.30 -14.95 21.23
N THR A 599 20.61 -15.89 20.34
CA THR A 599 21.54 -17.01 20.66
C THR A 599 22.99 -16.82 20.20
N GLU A 600 23.32 -15.77 19.45
CA GLU A 600 24.70 -15.36 19.21
C GLU A 600 25.29 -14.61 20.42
N GLY A 601 25.39 -15.32 21.56
CA GLY A 601 26.18 -14.93 22.73
C GLY A 601 25.86 -13.57 23.39
N ALA A 602 25.06 -13.57 24.45
CA ALA A 602 25.14 -12.60 25.56
C ALA A 602 24.85 -11.10 25.33
N LYS A 603 24.43 -10.61 24.15
CA LYS A 603 24.24 -9.14 23.94
C LYS A 603 22.84 -8.58 24.23
N LYS A 604 21.75 -9.38 24.21
CA LYS A 604 20.36 -8.87 24.29
C LYS A 604 19.53 -9.31 25.51
N GLY A 605 19.90 -10.39 26.22
CA GLY A 605 19.34 -10.79 27.54
C GLY A 605 17.81 -10.70 27.64
N PRO A 606 17.21 -10.57 28.84
CA PRO A 606 15.78 -10.34 28.95
C PRO A 606 15.41 -8.84 28.77
N LEU A 607 16.27 -8.02 28.13
CA LEU A 607 16.10 -6.56 28.03
C LEU A 607 14.74 -6.17 27.42
N ILE A 608 14.33 -6.88 26.36
CA ILE A 608 13.08 -6.60 25.67
C ILE A 608 11.84 -6.97 26.50
N PHE A 609 12.01 -7.74 27.57
CA PHE A 609 10.95 -8.14 28.51
C PHE A 609 10.89 -7.25 29.75
N LEU A 610 11.66 -6.16 29.80
CA LEU A 610 11.58 -5.21 30.90
C LEU A 610 10.24 -4.46 30.90
N PRO A 611 9.70 -4.12 32.08
CA PRO A 611 8.53 -3.27 32.20
C PRO A 611 8.84 -1.82 31.77
N LEU A 612 7.91 -1.19 31.09
CA LEU A 612 7.95 0.22 30.71
C LEU A 612 7.54 1.10 31.90
N ILE A 613 8.53 1.50 32.69
CA ILE A 613 8.35 2.35 33.87
C ILE A 613 7.71 3.69 33.46
N GLY A 614 6.67 4.09 34.18
CA GLY A 614 5.86 5.29 33.91
C GLY A 614 4.72 5.10 32.89
N MET A 615 4.62 3.94 32.22
CA MET A 615 3.59 3.69 31.20
C MET A 615 2.42 2.81 31.67
N GLY A 616 2.19 2.71 32.99
CA GLY A 616 0.89 2.29 33.55
C GLY A 616 0.80 0.99 34.35
N GLY A 617 1.86 0.54 35.03
CA GLY A 617 1.88 -0.71 35.80
C GLY A 617 1.59 -0.62 37.32
N LYS A 618 1.31 -1.74 37.98
CA LYS A 618 1.27 -1.84 39.45
C LYS A 618 2.69 -1.87 40.05
N ILE A 619 3.67 -2.40 39.30
CA ILE A 619 5.10 -2.45 39.66
C ILE A 619 5.69 -1.03 39.71
N ASP A 620 5.20 -0.14 38.84
CA ASP A 620 5.53 1.29 38.82
C ASP A 620 5.33 1.94 40.20
N LYS A 621 4.28 1.55 40.95
CA LYS A 621 4.00 2.12 42.28
C LYS A 621 4.87 1.55 43.41
N SER A 622 5.38 0.31 43.28
CA SER A 622 6.28 -0.29 44.28
C SER A 622 7.73 0.16 44.06
N PHE A 623 8.19 0.24 42.81
CA PHE A 623 9.51 0.79 42.48
C PHE A 623 9.60 2.30 42.74
N MET A 624 8.53 3.07 42.51
CA MET A 624 8.47 4.50 42.88
C MET A 624 8.55 4.76 44.40
N ARG A 625 8.39 3.74 45.25
CA ARG A 625 8.48 3.84 46.71
C ARG A 625 9.65 3.07 47.33
N GLY A 626 10.38 2.28 46.54
CA GLY A 626 11.44 1.37 47.00
C GLY A 626 12.85 1.73 46.49
N HIS A 627 13.86 1.01 46.96
CA HIS A 627 15.24 1.08 46.47
C HIS A 627 15.33 0.47 45.06
N TRP A 628 16.03 1.15 44.13
CA TRP A 628 16.31 0.62 42.78
C TRP A 628 17.28 -0.56 42.87
N ASP A 629 16.91 -1.70 42.27
CA ASP A 629 17.69 -2.94 42.25
C ASP A 629 17.56 -3.63 40.88
N HIS A 630 18.67 -3.69 40.14
CA HIS A 630 18.73 -4.33 38.81
C HIS A 630 18.47 -5.84 38.85
N ARG A 631 18.76 -6.54 39.95
CA ARG A 631 18.56 -8.00 40.06
C ARG A 631 17.09 -8.36 40.06
N VAL A 632 16.29 -7.57 40.77
CA VAL A 632 14.82 -7.71 40.76
C VAL A 632 14.30 -7.49 39.34
N MET A 633 14.79 -6.48 38.62
CA MET A 633 14.41 -6.23 37.23
C MET A 633 14.81 -7.36 36.30
N TRP A 634 16.01 -7.93 36.48
CA TRP A 634 16.50 -9.07 35.71
C TRP A 634 15.65 -10.33 35.94
N GLU A 635 15.40 -10.69 37.20
CA GLU A 635 14.54 -11.84 37.56
C GLU A 635 13.12 -11.68 37.04
N MET A 636 12.55 -10.47 37.13
CA MET A 636 11.22 -10.19 36.59
C MET A 636 11.19 -10.31 35.07
N ALA A 637 12.18 -9.78 34.38
CA ALA A 637 12.27 -9.87 32.93
C ALA A 637 12.49 -11.31 32.46
N GLN A 638 13.23 -12.13 33.22
CA GLN A 638 13.32 -13.59 32.99
C GLN A 638 11.95 -14.26 33.17
N LYS A 639 11.23 -13.98 34.26
CA LYS A 639 9.88 -14.52 34.48
C LYS A 639 8.90 -14.11 33.38
N PHE A 640 8.99 -12.87 32.89
CA PHE A 640 8.17 -12.41 31.77
C PHE A 640 8.54 -13.08 30.45
N ARG A 641 9.83 -13.31 30.19
CA ARG A 641 10.29 -14.10 29.05
C ARG A 641 9.75 -15.53 29.13
N ASP A 642 9.88 -16.20 30.27
CA ASP A 642 9.41 -17.57 30.44
C ASP A 642 7.89 -17.64 30.25
N SER A 643 7.13 -16.70 30.82
CA SER A 643 5.68 -16.61 30.58
C SER A 643 5.32 -16.27 29.14
N TYR A 644 6.14 -15.47 28.44
CA TYR A 644 5.93 -15.21 27.02
C TYR A 644 6.00 -16.52 26.21
N MET A 645 6.90 -17.43 26.60
CA MET A 645 7.08 -18.74 25.95
C MET A 645 6.01 -19.76 26.32
N SER A 646 5.55 -19.78 27.59
CA SER A 646 4.63 -20.82 28.12
C SER A 646 3.19 -20.33 28.31
N GLY A 647 2.87 -19.08 27.97
CA GLY A 647 1.57 -18.43 28.13
C GLY A 647 1.28 -17.85 29.52
N LYS A 648 0.17 -17.10 29.66
CA LYS A 648 -0.29 -16.47 30.92
C LYS A 648 -0.52 -17.47 32.07
N GLY A 649 -0.78 -18.74 31.73
CA GLY A 649 -1.04 -19.82 32.68
C GLY A 649 0.16 -20.25 33.53
N ALA A 650 1.38 -19.85 33.19
CA ALA A 650 2.60 -20.17 33.95
C ALA A 650 2.68 -19.54 35.35
N PHE A 651 1.71 -18.70 35.69
CA PHE A 651 1.66 -17.96 36.94
C PHE A 651 0.57 -18.42 37.92
N LYS A 652 -0.05 -19.58 37.68
CA LYS A 652 -1.24 -20.10 38.39
C LYS A 652 -1.06 -20.33 39.89
N ASP A 653 0.16 -20.27 40.44
CA ASP A 653 0.41 -20.40 41.89
C ASP A 653 0.00 -19.17 42.72
N GLY A 654 -0.70 -18.20 42.12
CA GLY A 654 -1.25 -17.04 42.82
C GLY A 654 -0.21 -16.04 43.34
N LYS A 655 1.09 -16.25 43.06
CA LYS A 655 2.21 -15.42 43.54
C LYS A 655 3.14 -14.90 42.43
N GLY A 656 2.78 -15.09 41.15
CA GLY A 656 3.69 -14.78 40.04
C GLY A 656 3.11 -14.03 38.84
N GLY A 657 1.79 -13.84 38.73
CA GLY A 657 1.15 -13.28 37.53
C GLY A 657 1.70 -11.92 37.12
N ARG A 658 1.86 -11.68 35.81
CA ARG A 658 2.02 -10.31 35.28
C ARG A 658 0.96 -9.43 35.93
N PRO A 659 1.35 -8.44 36.76
CA PRO A 659 0.37 -7.62 37.44
C PRO A 659 -0.51 -6.94 36.41
N GLU A 660 -1.82 -7.00 36.64
CA GLU A 660 -2.82 -6.39 35.77
C GLU A 660 -2.46 -4.93 35.47
N GLY A 661 -2.34 -4.60 34.17
CA GLY A 661 -1.96 -3.28 33.67
C GLY A 661 -0.47 -3.06 33.41
N GLU A 662 0.43 -3.96 33.81
CA GLU A 662 1.87 -3.83 33.49
C GLU A 662 2.07 -3.85 31.97
N LYS A 663 2.90 -2.96 31.40
CA LYS A 663 3.26 -2.96 29.96
C LYS A 663 4.74 -3.28 29.81
N LEU A 664 5.09 -4.27 28.99
CA LEU A 664 6.48 -4.61 28.70
C LEU A 664 6.95 -3.90 27.43
N PHE A 665 8.25 -3.74 27.28
CA PHE A 665 8.81 -3.18 26.04
C PHE A 665 8.48 -4.05 24.82
N ILE A 666 8.45 -5.37 24.98
CA ILE A 666 8.03 -6.28 23.92
C ILE A 666 6.59 -5.99 23.47
N ASP A 667 5.67 -5.61 24.35
CA ASP A 667 4.28 -5.30 23.96
C ASP A 667 4.14 -4.00 23.16
N PHE A 668 5.18 -3.15 23.19
CA PHE A 668 5.23 -1.91 22.42
C PHE A 668 5.69 -2.12 20.98
N MET A 669 6.40 -3.22 20.69
CA MET A 669 7.03 -3.47 19.39
C MET A 669 6.05 -3.73 18.22
N PRO A 670 4.93 -4.47 18.39
CA PRO A 670 4.01 -4.72 17.28
C PRO A 670 3.38 -3.42 16.78
N ASN A 671 3.57 -3.13 15.49
CA ASN A 671 3.14 -1.91 14.82
C ASN A 671 3.46 -0.61 15.56
N PHE A 672 4.65 -0.56 16.18
CA PHE A 672 5.07 0.57 17.01
C PHE A 672 5.06 1.92 16.25
N ALA A 673 5.39 1.90 14.96
CA ALA A 673 5.39 3.07 14.09
C ALA A 673 4.01 3.40 13.49
N LYS A 674 2.98 2.55 13.66
CA LYS A 674 1.64 2.67 13.07
C LYS A 674 1.62 2.75 11.53
N VAL A 675 2.60 2.14 10.89
CA VAL A 675 2.65 1.98 9.43
C VAL A 675 2.05 0.62 9.02
N GLY A 676 1.69 0.48 7.75
CA GLY A 676 0.97 -0.71 7.26
C GLY A 676 -0.03 -0.35 6.16
N GLY A 677 -1.08 -1.14 6.03
CA GLY A 677 -2.22 -0.89 5.13
C GLY A 677 -3.02 0.35 5.54
N TYR A 678 -3.91 0.82 4.66
CA TYR A 678 -4.67 2.06 4.87
C TYR A 678 -5.51 2.03 6.14
N PHE A 679 -6.23 0.92 6.38
CA PHE A 679 -7.09 0.74 7.55
C PHE A 679 -6.31 0.78 8.86
N THR A 680 -5.15 0.12 8.91
CA THR A 680 -4.27 0.08 10.08
C THR A 680 -3.75 1.47 10.48
N ARG A 681 -3.46 2.34 9.49
CA ARG A 681 -2.90 3.68 9.74
C ARG A 681 -3.87 4.63 10.44
N GLY A 682 -5.18 4.43 10.27
CA GLY A 682 -6.26 4.85 11.17
C GLY A 682 -6.27 6.28 11.76
N GLY A 683 -5.54 7.26 11.22
CA GLY A 683 -5.36 8.55 11.91
C GLY A 683 -4.99 9.75 11.05
N TRP A 684 -4.66 9.56 9.77
CA TRP A 684 -4.45 10.67 8.87
C TRP A 684 -5.28 10.39 7.61
N ARG A 685 -6.36 11.16 7.40
CA ARG A 685 -7.22 11.10 6.20
C ARG A 685 -8.29 10.01 6.11
N ALA A 686 -8.46 9.15 7.12
CA ALA A 686 -9.59 8.18 7.14
C ALA A 686 -10.98 8.86 7.03
N ASP A 687 -11.14 10.05 7.63
CA ASP A 687 -12.37 10.85 7.49
C ASP A 687 -12.62 11.28 6.04
N HIS A 688 -11.57 11.44 5.22
CA HIS A 688 -11.69 11.77 3.81
C HIS A 688 -12.15 10.56 2.99
N GLU A 689 -11.73 9.34 3.35
CA GLU A 689 -12.12 8.10 2.69
C GLU A 689 -13.62 7.83 2.80
N ILE A 690 -14.21 8.16 3.96
CA ILE A 690 -15.65 7.99 4.23
C ILE A 690 -16.48 9.25 3.97
N ALA A 691 -15.86 10.36 3.56
CA ALA A 691 -16.54 11.66 3.41
C ALA A 691 -17.73 11.60 2.43
N GLY A 692 -17.64 10.74 1.41
CA GLY A 692 -18.71 10.39 0.48
C GLY A 692 -20.03 10.09 1.20
N SER A 693 -19.96 9.25 2.23
CA SER A 693 -21.09 8.68 2.98
C SER A 693 -21.49 9.47 4.22
N LEU A 694 -20.84 10.62 4.50
CA LEU A 694 -21.22 11.49 5.62
C LEU A 694 -22.36 12.44 5.21
N HIS A 695 -23.42 12.43 6.02
CA HIS A 695 -24.59 13.28 5.84
C HIS A 695 -24.64 14.38 6.91
N TYR A 696 -25.01 15.60 6.51
CA TYR A 696 -25.10 16.74 7.41
C TYR A 696 -26.50 17.35 7.35
N LYS A 697 -27.05 17.70 8.52
CA LYS A 697 -28.22 18.57 8.64
C LYS A 697 -27.76 20.02 8.56
N VAL A 698 -28.42 20.81 7.72
CA VAL A 698 -28.19 22.25 7.63
C VAL A 698 -29.29 22.92 8.43
N ASP A 699 -28.89 23.68 9.45
CA ASP A 699 -29.83 24.53 10.17
C ASP A 699 -30.31 25.65 9.25
N ALA A 700 -31.63 25.77 9.07
CA ALA A 700 -32.21 26.70 8.11
C ALA A 700 -32.03 28.17 8.50
N GLN A 701 -31.75 28.48 9.77
CA GLN A 701 -31.61 29.86 10.28
C GLN A 701 -30.16 30.29 10.40
N THR A 702 -29.28 29.37 10.84
CA THR A 702 -27.86 29.66 11.10
C THR A 702 -26.92 29.17 10.00
N HIS A 703 -27.43 28.38 9.05
CA HIS A 703 -26.66 27.64 8.04
C HIS A 703 -25.57 26.74 8.64
N ALA A 704 -25.62 26.46 9.94
CA ALA A 704 -24.67 25.58 10.61
C ALA A 704 -24.88 24.14 10.13
N LYS A 705 -23.79 23.49 9.68
CA LYS A 705 -23.78 22.08 9.31
C LYS A 705 -23.52 21.23 10.55
N THR A 706 -24.46 20.37 10.91
CA THR A 706 -24.32 19.38 11.99
C THR A 706 -24.35 17.97 11.41
N LEU A 707 -23.52 17.06 11.90
CA LEU A 707 -23.46 15.69 11.38
C LEU A 707 -24.76 14.93 11.69
N ASP A 708 -25.39 14.35 10.67
CA ASP A 708 -26.47 13.38 10.84
C ASP A 708 -25.85 11.99 11.07
N VAL A 709 -25.61 11.67 12.35
CA VAL A 709 -24.92 10.44 12.74
C VAL A 709 -25.72 9.19 12.35
N MET A 710 -27.04 9.21 12.49
CA MET A 710 -27.89 8.06 12.15
C MET A 710 -27.83 7.76 10.65
N ARG A 711 -28.02 8.80 9.82
CA ARG A 711 -28.00 8.64 8.37
C ARG A 711 -26.61 8.20 7.88
N SER A 712 -25.55 8.81 8.43
CA SER A 712 -24.17 8.45 8.12
C SER A 712 -23.82 7.02 8.56
N TRP A 713 -24.30 6.56 9.72
CA TRP A 713 -24.14 5.17 10.16
C TRP A 713 -24.78 4.20 9.16
N LYS A 714 -26.04 4.44 8.78
CA LYS A 714 -26.76 3.58 7.82
C LYS A 714 -26.11 3.56 6.44
N ALA A 715 -25.49 4.67 6.01
CA ALA A 715 -24.76 4.70 4.75
C ALA A 715 -23.47 3.87 4.79
N LEU A 716 -22.78 3.82 5.94
CA LEU A 716 -21.49 3.14 6.09
C LEU A 716 -21.61 1.67 6.54
N GLU A 717 -22.67 1.30 7.25
CA GLU A 717 -22.73 -0.01 7.93
C GLU A 717 -22.68 -1.20 6.98
N ASN A 718 -23.16 -1.04 5.75
CA ASN A 718 -23.14 -2.09 4.73
C ASN A 718 -21.84 -2.09 3.91
N ILE A 719 -20.99 -1.07 4.02
CA ILE A 719 -19.66 -1.03 3.39
C ILE A 719 -18.68 -1.93 4.15
N GLY A 720 -18.70 -1.87 5.48
CA GLY A 720 -17.96 -2.79 6.34
C GLY A 720 -17.55 -2.22 7.70
N TYR A 721 -17.01 -3.08 8.55
CA TYR A 721 -16.54 -2.81 9.90
C TYR A 721 -15.49 -1.70 9.93
N GLU A 722 -14.42 -1.81 9.14
CA GLU A 722 -13.33 -0.82 9.16
C GLU A 722 -13.77 0.55 8.59
N ALA A 723 -14.88 0.60 7.82
CA ALA A 723 -15.46 1.87 7.37
C ALA A 723 -16.27 2.59 8.48
N LEU A 724 -16.79 1.85 9.47
CA LEU A 724 -17.52 2.41 10.61
C LEU A 724 -16.61 2.94 11.72
N VAL A 725 -15.42 2.35 11.88
CA VAL A 725 -14.48 2.75 12.96
C VAL A 725 -14.11 4.24 12.88
N PRO A 726 -13.77 4.83 11.71
CA PRO A 726 -13.46 6.25 11.59
C PRO A 726 -14.65 7.16 11.91
N LEU A 727 -15.90 6.77 11.61
CA LEU A 727 -17.10 7.58 11.89
C LEU A 727 -17.19 8.02 13.36
N THR A 728 -16.80 7.15 14.29
CA THR A 728 -16.81 7.45 15.74
C THR A 728 -15.78 8.51 16.16
N ARG A 729 -14.85 8.86 15.27
CA ARG A 729 -13.77 9.85 15.49
C ARG A 729 -14.04 11.17 14.77
N VAL A 730 -15.00 11.20 13.84
CA VAL A 730 -15.40 12.41 13.11
C VAL A 730 -15.94 13.46 14.10
N GLY A 731 -15.47 14.70 13.94
CA GLY A 731 -15.94 15.83 14.74
C GLY A 731 -17.46 15.99 14.66
N GLY A 732 -18.12 16.04 15.83
CA GLY A 732 -19.59 16.16 15.92
C GLY A 732 -20.33 14.82 16.06
N PHE A 733 -19.63 13.67 16.06
CA PHE A 733 -20.23 12.40 16.44
C PHE A 733 -20.77 12.45 17.88
N LYS A 734 -22.07 12.17 18.06
CA LYS A 734 -22.74 12.04 19.35
C LYS A 734 -23.71 10.87 19.32
N LEU A 735 -23.66 10.05 20.35
CA LEU A 735 -24.48 8.85 20.46
C LEU A 735 -25.90 9.21 20.96
N SER A 736 -26.80 9.56 20.03
CA SER A 736 -28.20 9.88 20.33
C SER A 736 -28.99 8.69 20.89
N THR A 737 -30.11 8.95 21.57
CA THR A 737 -31.00 7.89 22.10
C THR A 737 -31.58 7.03 20.99
N GLU A 738 -31.97 7.63 19.85
CA GLU A 738 -32.49 6.93 18.69
C GLU A 738 -31.43 6.01 18.08
N LEU A 739 -30.18 6.49 17.97
CA LEU A 739 -29.07 5.67 17.49
C LEU A 739 -28.77 4.52 18.45
N ARG A 740 -28.76 4.76 19.77
CA ARG A 740 -28.58 3.68 20.76
C ARG A 740 -29.65 2.61 20.62
N GLN A 741 -30.91 3.01 20.44
CA GLN A 741 -32.01 2.07 20.28
C GLN A 741 -31.84 1.24 19.00
N TYR A 742 -31.56 1.89 17.87
CA TYR A 742 -31.29 1.21 16.60
C TYR A 742 -30.14 0.20 16.71
N LEU A 743 -29.00 0.59 17.28
CA LEU A 743 -27.83 -0.26 17.42
C LEU A 743 -28.08 -1.43 18.39
N PHE A 744 -28.82 -1.18 19.47
CA PHE A 744 -29.20 -2.22 20.41
C PHE A 744 -30.11 -3.26 19.75
N ASP A 745 -31.15 -2.81 19.06
CA ASP A 745 -32.11 -3.72 18.42
C ASP A 745 -31.42 -4.58 17.36
N LYS A 746 -30.56 -3.98 16.53
CA LYS A 746 -29.88 -4.67 15.43
C LYS A 746 -28.74 -5.60 15.89
N TYR A 747 -27.92 -5.16 16.83
CA TYR A 747 -26.66 -5.85 17.15
C TYR A 747 -26.61 -6.51 18.53
N ILE A 748 -27.48 -6.14 19.47
CA ILE A 748 -27.35 -6.55 20.89
C ILE A 748 -28.54 -7.39 21.37
N SER A 749 -29.77 -6.99 21.02
CA SER A 749 -31.01 -7.53 21.61
C SER A 749 -31.23 -9.04 21.41
N GLY A 750 -30.74 -9.59 20.29
CA GLY A 750 -30.84 -11.02 19.94
C GLY A 750 -29.74 -11.92 20.50
N ASN A 751 -28.74 -11.36 21.19
CA ASN A 751 -27.46 -12.01 21.49
C ASN A 751 -27.26 -12.27 23.00
N GLY A 752 -28.34 -12.57 23.74
CA GLY A 752 -28.27 -12.90 25.17
C GLY A 752 -28.02 -11.71 26.12
N ALA A 753 -28.24 -10.48 25.66
CA ALA A 753 -28.06 -9.27 26.47
C ALA A 753 -29.09 -9.17 27.62
N SER A 754 -28.64 -8.75 28.80
CA SER A 754 -29.52 -8.47 29.95
C SER A 754 -30.04 -7.02 29.89
N GLY A 755 -31.31 -6.84 29.54
CA GLY A 755 -31.99 -5.55 29.46
C GLY A 755 -33.19 -5.62 28.52
N THR A 756 -34.30 -4.95 28.84
CA THR A 756 -35.51 -4.96 27.98
C THR A 756 -35.45 -3.92 26.86
N ASN A 757 -34.55 -2.94 26.95
CA ASN A 757 -34.33 -1.89 25.95
C ASN A 757 -32.92 -1.29 26.04
N ALA A 758 -32.54 -0.47 25.05
CA ALA A 758 -31.20 0.09 24.92
C ALA A 758 -30.76 0.94 26.12
N GLU A 759 -31.67 1.72 26.70
CA GLU A 759 -31.35 2.61 27.82
C GLU A 759 -31.06 1.82 29.11
N SER A 760 -31.81 0.74 29.36
CA SER A 760 -31.57 -0.17 30.49
C SER A 760 -30.22 -0.89 30.35
N TYR A 761 -29.90 -1.35 29.14
CA TYR A 761 -28.61 -1.97 28.84
C TYR A 761 -27.45 -0.98 29.01
N PHE A 762 -27.59 0.22 28.42
CA PHE A 762 -26.60 1.29 28.51
C PHE A 762 -26.31 1.65 29.96
N LYS A 763 -27.34 1.91 30.78
CA LYS A 763 -27.18 2.22 32.21
C LYS A 763 -26.56 1.06 33.01
N GLY A 764 -26.79 -0.17 32.59
CA GLY A 764 -26.22 -1.38 33.19
C GLY A 764 -24.72 -1.59 32.93
N LEU A 765 -24.13 -0.89 31.95
CA LEU A 765 -22.70 -0.99 31.66
C LEU A 765 -21.85 -0.38 32.79
N ASN A 766 -20.90 -1.18 33.29
CA ASN A 766 -19.99 -0.81 34.36
C ASN A 766 -18.88 0.15 33.85
N ALA A 767 -19.15 1.45 33.92
CA ALA A 767 -18.26 2.50 33.43
C ALA A 767 -18.05 3.61 34.47
N LYS A 768 -16.87 4.23 34.47
CA LYS A 768 -16.49 5.30 35.43
C LYS A 768 -17.07 6.67 35.07
N SER A 769 -17.42 6.87 33.80
CA SER A 769 -17.99 8.10 33.25
C SER A 769 -19.02 7.77 32.18
N GLU A 770 -19.86 8.74 31.81
CA GLU A 770 -20.81 8.59 30.71
C GLU A 770 -20.10 8.37 29.36
N LYS A 771 -19.03 9.11 29.10
CA LYS A 771 -18.18 8.90 27.92
C LYS A 771 -17.57 7.50 27.87
N ASP A 772 -17.07 7.00 29.01
CA ASP A 772 -16.57 5.62 29.09
C ASP A 772 -17.67 4.59 28.78
N ARG A 773 -18.92 4.91 29.13
CA ARG A 773 -20.09 4.07 28.89
C ARG A 773 -20.49 4.08 27.41
N GLU A 774 -20.47 5.25 26.76
CA GLU A 774 -20.64 5.39 25.31
C GLU A 774 -19.57 4.59 24.56
N ASP A 775 -18.30 4.73 24.96
CA ASP A 775 -17.19 3.97 24.37
C ASP A 775 -17.42 2.47 24.54
N PHE A 776 -17.77 2.01 25.75
CA PHE A 776 -18.07 0.59 25.98
C PHE A 776 -19.25 0.11 25.15
N PHE A 777 -20.36 0.85 25.10
CA PHE A 777 -21.52 0.50 24.30
C PHE A 777 -21.14 0.31 22.83
N MET A 778 -20.38 1.25 22.25
CA MET A 778 -19.91 1.16 20.88
C MET A 778 -18.97 -0.04 20.66
N GLN A 779 -18.09 -0.36 21.62
CA GLN A 779 -17.25 -1.56 21.49
C GLN A 779 -18.06 -2.87 21.52
N HIS A 780 -19.18 -2.92 22.26
CA HIS A 780 -20.09 -4.06 22.21
C HIS A 780 -20.80 -4.14 20.86
N VAL A 781 -21.24 -3.00 20.30
CA VAL A 781 -21.81 -2.95 18.93
C VAL A 781 -20.81 -3.50 17.92
N PHE A 782 -19.55 -3.04 17.98
CA PHE A 782 -18.48 -3.49 17.09
C PHE A 782 -18.16 -4.98 17.24
N ALA A 783 -18.07 -5.49 18.47
CA ALA A 783 -17.87 -6.90 18.74
C ALA A 783 -19.00 -7.76 18.15
N ASN A 784 -20.26 -7.38 18.42
CA ASN A 784 -21.42 -8.12 17.93
C ASN A 784 -21.57 -8.04 16.40
N LEU A 785 -21.25 -6.90 15.78
CA LEU A 785 -21.22 -6.77 14.33
C LEU A 785 -20.27 -7.78 13.70
N LEU A 786 -19.04 -7.90 14.24
CA LEU A 786 -18.08 -8.90 13.77
C LEU A 786 -18.58 -10.33 14.00
N ILE A 787 -19.21 -10.63 15.14
CA ILE A 787 -19.76 -11.97 15.41
C ILE A 787 -20.88 -12.33 14.44
N GLN A 788 -21.79 -11.39 14.14
CA GLN A 788 -22.91 -11.64 13.24
C GLN A 788 -22.45 -11.84 11.79
N ARG A 789 -21.39 -11.16 11.34
CA ARG A 789 -20.95 -11.15 9.93
C ARG A 789 -19.78 -12.09 9.64
N MET A 790 -18.88 -12.27 10.62
CA MET A 790 -17.68 -13.10 10.55
C MET A 790 -17.48 -13.87 11.86
N PRO A 791 -18.40 -14.78 12.22
CA PRO A 791 -18.35 -15.53 13.48
C PRO A 791 -17.02 -16.26 13.71
N THR A 792 -16.34 -16.71 12.64
CA THR A 792 -15.05 -17.38 12.76
C THR A 792 -13.92 -16.46 13.26
N LYS A 793 -14.03 -15.14 13.07
CA LYS A 793 -12.91 -14.21 13.29
C LYS A 793 -12.39 -14.22 14.72
N LEU A 794 -13.30 -14.19 15.70
CA LEU A 794 -12.92 -14.10 17.12
C LEU A 794 -12.13 -15.31 17.59
N ILE A 795 -12.43 -16.47 17.00
CA ILE A 795 -11.77 -17.73 17.34
C ILE A 795 -10.38 -17.82 16.70
N ARG A 796 -10.26 -17.31 15.47
CA ARG A 796 -9.01 -17.36 14.69
C ARG A 796 -7.94 -16.43 15.24
N ILE A 797 -8.31 -15.26 15.81
CA ILE A 797 -7.32 -14.24 16.26
C ILE A 797 -6.77 -14.45 17.67
N GLU A 798 -7.32 -15.38 18.45
CA GLU A 798 -6.85 -15.65 19.81
C GLU A 798 -5.65 -16.61 19.82
N ARG A 799 -4.63 -16.25 20.61
CA ARG A 799 -3.42 -17.04 20.82
C ARG A 799 -3.40 -17.65 22.21
N ASP A 800 -2.70 -18.78 22.39
CA ASP A 800 -2.58 -19.43 23.70
C ASP A 800 -2.03 -18.46 24.75
N ARG A 801 -1.02 -17.66 24.41
CA ARG A 801 -0.44 -16.66 25.32
C ARG A 801 -1.38 -15.52 25.69
N GLN A 802 -2.41 -15.25 24.89
CA GLN A 802 -3.40 -14.21 25.18
C GLN A 802 -4.52 -14.73 26.09
N SER A 803 -4.71 -16.05 26.14
CA SER A 803 -5.74 -16.70 26.94
C SER A 803 -5.31 -16.93 28.39
N ASP A 804 -6.21 -16.71 29.34
CA ASP A 804 -5.90 -16.80 30.78
C ASP A 804 -5.56 -18.23 31.23
N ASN A 805 -6.17 -19.24 30.60
CA ASN A 805 -5.91 -20.65 30.91
C ASN A 805 -4.78 -21.26 30.05
N GLY A 806 -4.23 -20.50 29.09
CA GLY A 806 -3.22 -20.97 28.15
C GLY A 806 -3.75 -21.81 26.99
N ILE A 807 -5.06 -21.77 26.73
CA ILE A 807 -5.71 -22.52 25.63
C ILE A 807 -6.55 -21.54 24.82
N ARG A 808 -6.21 -21.34 23.54
CA ARG A 808 -6.94 -20.46 22.62
C ARG A 808 -8.37 -20.91 22.34
N ALA A 809 -9.20 -19.98 21.90
CA ALA A 809 -10.60 -20.25 21.54
C ALA A 809 -10.75 -21.36 20.49
N TRP A 810 -9.89 -21.39 19.47
CA TRP A 810 -9.93 -22.41 18.41
C TRP A 810 -9.91 -23.84 18.96
N GLU A 811 -9.01 -24.08 19.92
CA GLU A 811 -8.85 -25.39 20.53
C GLU A 811 -9.99 -25.71 21.51
N LYS A 812 -10.50 -24.71 22.24
CA LYS A 812 -11.68 -24.86 23.11
C LYS A 812 -12.93 -25.26 22.32
N VAL A 813 -13.16 -24.61 21.19
CA VAL A 813 -14.32 -24.90 20.32
C VAL A 813 -14.16 -26.28 19.69
N ARG A 814 -12.98 -26.63 19.18
CA ARG A 814 -12.71 -27.98 18.65
C ARG A 814 -12.96 -29.06 19.71
N ALA A 815 -12.44 -28.89 20.92
CA ALA A 815 -12.60 -29.85 22.02
C ALA A 815 -14.06 -29.99 22.48
N SER A 816 -14.93 -29.01 22.21
CA SER A 816 -16.36 -29.09 22.48
C SER A 816 -17.14 -29.98 21.50
N ILE A 817 -16.51 -30.38 20.38
CA ILE A 817 -17.09 -31.25 19.35
C ILE A 817 -16.47 -32.65 19.48
N PRO A 818 -17.23 -33.66 19.96
CA PRO A 818 -16.70 -35.01 20.19
C PRO A 818 -16.07 -35.62 18.93
N GLY A 819 -14.84 -36.10 19.04
CA GLY A 819 -14.12 -36.78 17.95
C GLY A 819 -13.62 -35.89 16.81
N CYS A 820 -13.74 -34.55 16.91
CA CYS A 820 -13.30 -33.64 15.86
C CYS A 820 -11.76 -33.53 15.82
N THR A 821 -11.16 -34.01 14.72
CA THR A 821 -9.72 -33.83 14.47
C THR A 821 -9.39 -32.38 14.10
N ALA A 822 -8.11 -32.00 14.16
CA ALA A 822 -7.65 -30.68 13.74
C ALA A 822 -7.95 -30.43 12.25
N ASP A 823 -7.74 -31.41 11.38
CA ASP A 823 -8.02 -31.31 9.95
C ASP A 823 -9.51 -31.14 9.66
N GLN A 824 -10.37 -31.87 10.39
CA GLN A 824 -11.82 -31.72 10.29
C GLN A 824 -12.28 -30.33 10.76
N MET A 825 -11.71 -29.83 11.85
CA MET A 825 -11.98 -28.48 12.35
C MET A 825 -11.57 -27.43 11.30
N ASN A 826 -10.35 -27.51 10.77
CA ASN A 826 -9.84 -26.60 9.75
C ASN A 826 -10.73 -26.61 8.48
N SER A 827 -11.08 -27.80 7.96
CA SER A 827 -11.98 -27.92 6.81
C SER A 827 -13.35 -27.27 7.04
N ARG A 828 -13.96 -27.48 8.21
CA ARG A 828 -15.26 -26.89 8.57
C ARG A 828 -15.17 -25.38 8.80
N MET A 829 -14.09 -24.90 9.40
CA MET A 829 -13.79 -23.46 9.52
C MET A 829 -13.69 -22.81 8.13
N GLN A 830 -12.97 -23.45 7.19
CA GLN A 830 -12.86 -22.99 5.80
C GLN A 830 -14.22 -22.94 5.10
N ASN A 831 -15.08 -23.94 5.31
CA ASN A 831 -16.46 -23.91 4.80
C ASN A 831 -17.26 -22.72 5.36
N LEU A 832 -17.18 -22.44 6.68
CA LEU A 832 -17.82 -21.25 7.26
C LEU A 832 -17.25 -19.95 6.70
N MET A 833 -15.93 -19.84 6.52
CA MET A 833 -15.28 -18.67 5.92
C MET A 833 -15.68 -18.44 4.47
N MET A 834 -15.96 -19.50 3.70
CA MET A 834 -16.55 -19.40 2.37
C MET A 834 -17.98 -18.83 2.44
N VAL A 835 -18.80 -19.27 3.41
CA VAL A 835 -20.15 -18.72 3.65
C VAL A 835 -20.08 -17.24 4.03
N GLU A 836 -19.20 -16.85 4.95
CA GLU A 836 -18.96 -15.44 5.32
C GLU A 836 -18.62 -14.58 4.09
N SER A 837 -17.75 -15.10 3.22
CA SER A 837 -17.35 -14.42 1.98
C SER A 837 -18.54 -14.26 1.04
N LYS A 838 -19.38 -15.30 0.89
CA LYS A 838 -20.60 -15.25 0.07
C LYS A 838 -21.61 -14.22 0.59
N VAL A 839 -21.79 -14.13 1.91
CA VAL A 839 -22.68 -13.12 2.52
C VAL A 839 -22.20 -11.69 2.21
N ARG A 840 -20.90 -11.41 2.30
CA ARG A 840 -20.33 -10.12 1.87
C ARG A 840 -20.54 -9.86 0.38
N ILE A 841 -20.25 -10.84 -0.49
CA ILE A 841 -20.44 -10.72 -1.95
C ILE A 841 -21.89 -10.34 -2.27
N ASP A 842 -22.86 -11.05 -1.68
CA ASP A 842 -24.27 -10.80 -1.94
C ASP A 842 -24.73 -9.44 -1.38
N THR A 843 -24.15 -8.98 -0.27
CA THR A 843 -24.40 -7.64 0.28
C THR A 843 -23.87 -6.54 -0.64
N SER A 844 -22.65 -6.68 -1.15
CA SER A 844 -22.07 -5.72 -2.11
C SER A 844 -22.88 -5.66 -3.40
N ARG A 845 -23.35 -6.81 -3.89
CA ARG A 845 -24.23 -6.87 -5.06
C ARG A 845 -25.53 -6.09 -4.82
N LYS A 846 -26.20 -6.29 -3.67
CA LYS A 846 -27.42 -5.53 -3.31
C LYS A 846 -27.17 -4.02 -3.23
N MET A 847 -26.01 -3.60 -2.74
CA MET A 847 -25.63 -2.18 -2.71
C MET A 847 -25.47 -1.61 -4.12
N ASN A 848 -24.77 -2.32 -5.01
CA ASN A 848 -24.62 -1.92 -6.41
C ASN A 848 -25.98 -1.84 -7.13
N GLU A 849 -26.83 -2.86 -6.98
CA GLU A 849 -28.18 -2.86 -7.55
C GLU A 849 -29.02 -1.68 -7.04
N TYR A 850 -28.91 -1.34 -5.75
CA TYR A 850 -29.63 -0.22 -5.17
C TYR A 850 -29.19 1.11 -5.79
N LEU A 851 -27.88 1.36 -5.88
CA LEU A 851 -27.33 2.57 -6.48
C LEU A 851 -27.69 2.67 -7.97
N GLN A 852 -27.67 1.55 -8.68
CA GLN A 852 -28.05 1.47 -10.09
C GLN A 852 -29.52 1.84 -10.33
N ARG A 853 -30.45 1.49 -9.42
CA ARG A 853 -31.88 1.79 -9.55
C ARG A 853 -32.23 3.25 -9.24
N HIS A 854 -31.46 3.92 -8.40
CA HIS A 854 -31.74 5.29 -7.93
C HIS A 854 -30.93 6.35 -8.68
N GLY A 855 -30.60 6.10 -9.96
CA GLY A 855 -29.85 7.06 -10.79
C GLY A 855 -28.46 7.41 -10.25
N GLY A 856 -27.88 6.55 -9.40
CA GLY A 856 -26.64 6.86 -8.70
C GLY A 856 -26.78 7.94 -7.62
N GLU A 857 -27.99 8.28 -7.14
CA GLU A 857 -28.15 9.05 -5.90
C GLU A 857 -27.48 8.26 -4.78
N GLN A 858 -26.32 8.75 -4.34
CA GLN A 858 -25.30 8.00 -3.62
C GLN A 858 -25.60 7.81 -2.13
N ASP A 859 -26.87 7.67 -1.79
CA ASP A 859 -27.31 7.56 -0.42
C ASP A 859 -27.67 6.13 -0.07
N LEU A 860 -26.67 5.39 0.41
CA LEU A 860 -26.88 4.05 0.95
C LEU A 860 -27.65 4.04 2.29
N SER A 861 -27.94 5.20 2.90
CA SER A 861 -28.61 5.26 4.21
C SER A 861 -30.08 4.78 4.19
N GLN A 862 -30.69 4.76 3.00
CA GLN A 862 -32.05 4.25 2.81
C GLN A 862 -32.08 2.75 2.50
N LEU A 863 -30.93 2.14 2.19
CA LEU A 863 -30.81 0.72 1.90
C LEU A 863 -30.81 -0.08 3.22
N SER A 864 -31.92 -0.74 3.52
CA SER A 864 -32.01 -1.68 4.65
C SER A 864 -31.72 -3.10 4.18
N ILE A 865 -30.58 -3.65 4.60
CA ILE A 865 -30.22 -5.06 4.41
C ILE A 865 -30.39 -5.77 5.74
N ASN A 866 -31.53 -6.44 5.92
CA ASN A 866 -31.87 -7.13 7.17
C ASN A 866 -31.16 -8.48 7.32
N ASP A 867 -30.62 -9.03 6.23
CA ASP A 867 -30.01 -10.36 6.15
C ASP A 867 -28.47 -10.34 6.07
N TYR A 868 -27.82 -9.23 6.41
CA TYR A 868 -26.35 -9.17 6.47
C TYR A 868 -25.81 -9.84 7.76
N ARG A 869 -25.99 -11.15 7.86
CA ARG A 869 -25.51 -12.02 8.93
C ARG A 869 -25.28 -13.44 8.45
N VAL A 870 -24.50 -14.21 9.19
CA VAL A 870 -24.36 -15.67 9.02
C VAL A 870 -25.31 -16.36 9.98
N ASP A 871 -26.17 -17.24 9.46
CA ASP A 871 -27.05 -18.13 10.23
C ASP A 871 -27.13 -19.52 9.57
N GLU A 872 -27.79 -20.47 10.24
CA GLU A 872 -27.84 -21.89 9.84
C GLU A 872 -28.49 -22.09 8.47
N GLU A 873 -29.52 -21.30 8.16
CA GLU A 873 -30.19 -21.32 6.86
C GLU A 873 -29.22 -20.90 5.76
N ARG A 874 -28.50 -19.80 5.99
CA ARG A 874 -27.52 -19.29 5.04
C ARG A 874 -26.35 -20.24 4.81
N ILE A 875 -25.86 -20.89 5.86
CA ILE A 875 -24.83 -21.93 5.78
C ILE A 875 -25.33 -23.07 4.87
N SER A 876 -26.54 -23.57 5.13
CA SER A 876 -27.14 -24.66 4.35
C SER A 876 -27.28 -24.30 2.88
N GLN A 877 -27.84 -23.11 2.59
CA GLN A 877 -28.06 -22.62 1.22
C GLN A 877 -26.75 -22.52 0.43
N VAL A 878 -25.74 -21.84 1.01
CA VAL A 878 -24.47 -21.58 0.31
C VAL A 878 -23.68 -22.86 0.10
N LEU A 879 -23.58 -23.73 1.11
CA LEU A 879 -22.80 -24.97 0.99
C LEU A 879 -23.47 -26.00 0.08
N THR A 880 -24.81 -26.03 0.03
CA THR A 880 -25.55 -26.85 -0.94
C THR A 880 -25.28 -26.38 -2.37
N ALA A 881 -25.34 -25.06 -2.62
CA ALA A 881 -25.00 -24.49 -3.93
C ALA A 881 -23.54 -24.77 -4.33
N ALA A 882 -22.64 -24.81 -3.35
CA ALA A 882 -21.23 -25.18 -3.53
C ALA A 882 -20.98 -26.70 -3.66
N GLN A 883 -22.03 -27.52 -3.71
CA GLN A 883 -21.97 -28.99 -3.82
C GLN A 883 -21.17 -29.68 -2.70
N VAL A 884 -21.26 -29.17 -1.48
CA VAL A 884 -20.70 -29.82 -0.29
C VAL A 884 -21.65 -30.94 0.16
N ASP A 885 -21.09 -32.06 0.63
CA ASP A 885 -21.86 -33.19 1.15
C ASP A 885 -22.75 -32.80 2.35
N ALA A 886 -23.96 -33.37 2.41
CA ALA A 886 -24.95 -33.03 3.43
C ALA A 886 -24.48 -33.35 4.87
N ALA A 887 -23.68 -34.39 5.09
CA ALA A 887 -23.14 -34.69 6.41
C ALA A 887 -22.10 -33.64 6.82
N GLU A 888 -21.28 -33.16 5.90
CA GLU A 888 -20.33 -32.08 6.15
C GLU A 888 -21.03 -30.72 6.35
N ILE A 889 -22.14 -30.46 5.66
CA ILE A 889 -22.98 -29.28 5.92
C ILE A 889 -23.50 -29.30 7.37
N ASN A 890 -24.10 -30.42 7.80
CA ASN A 890 -24.59 -30.57 9.17
C ASN A 890 -23.47 -30.42 10.20
N ALA A 891 -22.30 -31.00 9.94
CA ALA A 891 -21.15 -30.85 10.83
C ALA A 891 -20.62 -29.41 10.90
N THR A 892 -20.72 -28.66 9.79
CA THR A 892 -20.37 -27.23 9.73
C THR A 892 -21.38 -26.37 10.50
N ILE A 893 -22.68 -26.69 10.44
CA ILE A 893 -23.71 -26.04 11.26
C ILE A 893 -23.47 -26.30 12.76
N VAL A 894 -23.15 -27.54 13.14
CA VAL A 894 -22.79 -27.87 14.52
C VAL A 894 -21.58 -27.05 14.98
N LEU A 895 -20.56 -26.89 14.14
CA LEU A 895 -19.44 -26.01 14.45
C LEU A 895 -19.92 -24.57 14.69
N PHE A 896 -20.71 -24.00 13.78
CA PHE A 896 -21.28 -22.65 13.95
C PHE A 896 -22.04 -22.49 15.27
N GLN A 897 -22.87 -23.47 15.65
CA GLN A 897 -23.57 -23.48 16.93
C GLN A 897 -22.59 -23.48 18.11
N LYS A 898 -21.49 -24.24 18.04
CA LYS A 898 -20.45 -24.24 19.09
C LYS A 898 -19.66 -22.93 19.17
N ILE A 899 -19.42 -22.28 18.05
CA ILE A 899 -18.85 -20.93 18.00
C ILE A 899 -19.80 -19.94 18.71
N HIS A 900 -21.08 -20.00 18.37
CA HIS A 900 -22.11 -19.16 18.96
C HIS A 900 -22.26 -19.43 20.47
N ASP A 901 -22.29 -20.69 20.88
CA ASP A 901 -22.34 -21.10 22.28
C ASP A 901 -21.13 -20.58 23.07
N TYR A 902 -19.93 -20.76 22.53
CA TYR A 902 -18.70 -20.24 23.14
C TYR A 902 -18.76 -18.72 23.34
N THR A 903 -19.38 -18.02 22.38
CA THR A 903 -19.49 -16.57 22.39
C THR A 903 -20.59 -16.05 23.32
N TYR A 904 -21.71 -16.78 23.50
CA TYR A 904 -22.89 -16.26 24.20
C TYR A 904 -23.39 -17.13 25.37
N SER A 905 -23.28 -18.45 25.32
CA SER A 905 -23.89 -19.38 26.28
C SER A 905 -22.87 -19.91 27.31
N GLY A 906 -22.76 -19.21 28.45
CA GLY A 906 -22.08 -19.75 29.64
C GLY A 906 -21.59 -18.69 30.63
N ALA A 907 -21.06 -19.13 31.77
CA ALA A 907 -20.29 -18.26 32.69
C ALA A 907 -19.07 -17.60 32.02
N MET A 908 -18.69 -18.09 30.83
CA MET A 908 -17.68 -17.51 29.94
C MET A 908 -18.26 -16.74 28.72
N GLY A 909 -19.51 -16.94 28.29
CA GLY A 909 -20.06 -16.38 27.04
C GLY A 909 -20.27 -14.86 27.10
N LYS A 910 -21.12 -14.37 28.02
CA LYS A 910 -21.28 -12.91 28.24
C LYS A 910 -19.94 -12.24 28.53
N ARG A 911 -19.06 -12.93 29.25
CA ARG A 911 -17.71 -12.47 29.57
C ARG A 911 -16.81 -12.37 28.33
N TYR A 912 -16.95 -13.23 27.32
CA TYR A 912 -16.10 -13.23 26.15
C TYR A 912 -16.35 -12.02 25.23
N VAL A 913 -17.62 -11.66 24.98
CA VAL A 913 -17.95 -10.43 24.25
C VAL A 913 -17.49 -9.20 25.03
N ASP A 914 -17.70 -9.18 26.35
CA ASP A 914 -17.21 -8.10 27.22
C ASP A 914 -15.66 -8.00 27.20
N GLU A 915 -14.96 -9.14 27.22
CA GLU A 915 -13.50 -9.24 27.11
C GLU A 915 -13.01 -8.75 25.75
N PHE A 916 -13.66 -9.17 24.67
CA PHE A 916 -13.32 -8.73 23.32
C PHE A 916 -13.55 -7.23 23.12
N ALA A 917 -14.70 -6.72 23.56
CA ALA A 917 -15.01 -5.28 23.58
C ALA A 917 -13.98 -4.50 24.41
N THR A 918 -13.51 -5.07 25.52
CA THR A 918 -12.45 -4.48 26.34
C THR A 918 -11.11 -4.44 25.60
N LYS A 919 -10.73 -5.50 24.88
CA LYS A 919 -9.52 -5.53 24.03
C LYS A 919 -9.58 -4.47 22.94
N LEU A 920 -10.74 -4.29 22.29
CA LEU A 920 -10.96 -3.24 21.30
C LEU A 920 -10.81 -1.84 21.91
N LYS A 921 -11.46 -1.60 23.07
CA LYS A 921 -11.37 -0.32 23.81
C LYS A 921 -9.92 0.03 24.15
N ASN A 922 -9.17 -0.96 24.62
CA ASN A 922 -7.77 -0.82 25.03
C ASN A 922 -6.80 -0.72 23.85
N LYS A 923 -7.27 -0.90 22.60
CA LYS A 923 -6.46 -0.94 21.38
C LYS A 923 -5.37 -2.01 21.47
N GLU A 924 -5.72 -3.21 21.94
CA GLU A 924 -4.79 -4.33 22.10
C GLU A 924 -4.41 -5.01 20.78
N PHE A 925 -5.13 -4.72 19.70
CA PHE A 925 -4.80 -5.18 18.35
C PHE A 925 -3.92 -4.12 17.64
N PRO A 926 -2.71 -4.49 17.19
CA PRO A 926 -1.81 -3.55 16.52
C PRO A 926 -2.15 -3.33 15.03
N PHE A 927 -2.92 -4.23 14.43
CA PHE A 927 -3.37 -4.17 13.03
C PHE A 927 -4.91 -4.17 12.97
N SER A 928 -5.46 -3.75 11.83
CA SER A 928 -6.89 -3.87 11.54
C SER A 928 -7.35 -5.33 11.56
N ILE A 929 -8.58 -5.57 12.02
CA ILE A 929 -9.10 -6.92 12.28
C ILE A 929 -10.27 -7.32 11.37
N GLY A 930 -10.76 -6.44 10.51
CA GLY A 930 -11.93 -6.71 9.67
C GLY A 930 -11.76 -6.32 8.21
N VAL A 931 -10.54 -6.19 7.70
CA VAL A 931 -10.28 -5.71 6.33
C VAL A 931 -10.91 -6.63 5.28
N GLU A 932 -11.03 -7.93 5.54
CA GLU A 932 -11.65 -8.90 4.65
C GLU A 932 -13.19 -8.79 4.55
N GLU A 933 -13.84 -8.05 5.45
CA GLU A 933 -15.29 -7.80 5.41
C GLU A 933 -15.66 -6.48 4.73
N VAL A 934 -14.66 -5.65 4.45
CA VAL A 934 -14.87 -4.35 3.79
C VAL A 934 -15.00 -4.53 2.28
N ASP A 935 -15.85 -3.70 1.68
CA ASP A 935 -15.83 -3.46 0.25
C ASP A 935 -15.22 -2.09 -0.09
N PRO A 936 -13.93 -2.05 -0.47
CA PRO A 936 -13.22 -0.80 -0.72
C PRO A 936 -13.71 -0.06 -1.97
N SER A 937 -14.51 -0.69 -2.85
CA SER A 937 -15.10 -0.01 -4.02
C SER A 937 -16.11 1.09 -3.64
N PHE A 938 -16.56 1.12 -2.38
CA PHE A 938 -17.43 2.17 -1.84
C PHE A 938 -16.68 3.17 -0.94
N LEU A 939 -15.36 3.14 -0.93
CA LEU A 939 -14.51 4.09 -0.21
C LEU A 939 -13.72 4.93 -1.20
N ALA A 940 -13.54 6.22 -0.89
CA ALA A 940 -12.76 7.11 -1.74
C ALA A 940 -11.31 7.18 -1.23
N LEU A 941 -10.51 6.15 -1.50
CA LEU A 941 -9.13 6.08 -0.99
C LEU A 941 -8.27 7.20 -1.57
N ARG A 942 -8.55 7.65 -2.80
CA ARG A 942 -7.89 8.82 -3.40
C ARG A 942 -8.23 10.14 -2.70
N ALA A 943 -9.31 10.23 -1.93
CA ALA A 943 -9.57 11.44 -1.14
C ALA A 943 -8.43 11.68 -0.13
N ALA A 944 -7.67 10.64 0.22
CA ALA A 944 -6.44 10.74 0.98
C ALA A 944 -5.21 11.19 0.15
N GLY A 945 -5.34 11.44 -1.16
CA GLY A 945 -4.30 11.94 -2.08
C GLY A 945 -4.17 11.13 -3.38
N GLN A 946 -3.66 11.75 -4.45
CA GLN A 946 -3.51 11.05 -5.74
C GLN A 946 -2.51 9.89 -5.68
N ARG A 947 -1.40 10.02 -4.94
CA ARG A 947 -0.31 9.03 -4.83
C ARG A 947 -0.34 8.23 -3.52
N VAL A 948 -1.54 7.92 -3.02
CA VAL A 948 -1.72 7.33 -1.68
C VAL A 948 -0.97 6.01 -1.50
N LEU A 949 -0.98 5.12 -2.49
CA LEU A 949 -0.28 3.84 -2.43
C LEU A 949 1.24 3.99 -2.36
N ALA A 950 1.83 4.68 -3.34
CA ALA A 950 3.27 4.91 -3.39
C ALA A 950 3.77 5.64 -2.13
N ARG A 951 2.99 6.61 -1.63
CA ARG A 951 3.31 7.32 -0.39
C ARG A 951 3.24 6.41 0.83
N ALA A 952 2.18 5.62 0.98
CA ALA A 952 2.05 4.71 2.11
C ALA A 952 3.23 3.72 2.16
N LEU A 953 3.59 3.12 1.03
CA LEU A 953 4.74 2.22 0.93
C LEU A 953 6.06 2.95 1.16
N GLY A 954 6.21 4.17 0.63
CA GLY A 954 7.38 5.02 0.84
C GLY A 954 7.59 5.38 2.31
N ASP A 955 6.51 5.74 3.03
CA ASP A 955 6.53 5.98 4.47
C ASP A 955 6.94 4.71 5.24
N THR A 956 6.46 3.53 4.83
CA THR A 956 6.91 2.25 5.40
C THR A 956 8.40 1.99 5.12
N GLY A 957 8.90 2.33 3.93
CA GLY A 957 10.32 2.26 3.59
C GLY A 957 11.20 3.23 4.40
N GLN A 958 10.68 4.41 4.74
CA GLN A 958 11.35 5.30 5.69
C GLN A 958 11.39 4.70 7.10
N VAL A 959 10.33 4.01 7.53
CA VAL A 959 10.33 3.28 8.81
C VAL A 959 11.32 2.11 8.78
N GLU A 960 11.38 1.35 7.69
CA GLU A 960 12.36 0.26 7.50
C GLU A 960 13.79 0.76 7.71
N SER A 961 14.17 1.82 7.00
CA SER A 961 15.54 2.36 6.97
C SER A 961 15.89 3.18 8.22
N ASN A 962 15.06 4.15 8.58
CA ASN A 962 15.38 5.16 9.58
C ASN A 962 14.87 4.84 10.98
N VAL A 963 13.90 3.94 11.12
CA VAL A 963 13.31 3.59 12.42
C VAL A 963 13.71 2.20 12.85
N TYR A 964 13.29 1.16 12.13
CA TYR A 964 13.61 -0.23 12.45
C TYR A 964 15.13 -0.47 12.41
N GLY A 965 15.81 -0.10 11.32
CA GLY A 965 17.26 -0.20 11.21
C GLY A 965 18.01 0.55 12.31
N THR A 966 17.54 1.75 12.67
CA THR A 966 18.13 2.56 13.75
C THR A 966 17.86 1.96 15.13
N MET A 967 16.67 1.41 15.38
CA MET A 967 16.32 0.80 16.66
C MET A 967 17.16 -0.45 16.94
N THR A 968 17.38 -1.29 15.92
CA THR A 968 18.26 -2.46 16.04
C THR A 968 19.68 -2.04 16.41
N LYS A 969 20.24 -1.05 15.70
CA LYS A 969 21.55 -0.46 16.01
C LYS A 969 21.60 0.18 17.39
N TYR A 970 20.52 0.83 17.83
CA TYR A 970 20.42 1.47 19.13
C TYR A 970 20.61 0.45 20.26
N ILE A 971 19.84 -0.65 20.23
CA ILE A 971 19.95 -1.72 21.23
C ILE A 971 21.34 -2.35 21.22
N GLU A 972 21.93 -2.53 20.04
CA GLU A 972 23.29 -3.08 19.89
C GLU A 972 24.39 -2.13 20.37
N SER A 973 24.11 -0.82 20.41
CA SER A 973 25.05 0.22 20.85
C SER A 973 25.08 0.42 22.36
N LEU A 974 24.08 -0.07 23.11
CA LEU A 974 24.00 0.11 24.57
C LEU A 974 25.23 -0.48 25.30
N GLN A 975 25.63 -1.70 24.96
CA GLN A 975 26.80 -2.35 25.57
C GLN A 975 28.13 -1.69 25.17
N PRO A 976 28.42 -1.41 23.88
CA PRO A 976 29.62 -0.67 23.50
C PRO A 976 29.74 0.69 24.20
N ILE A 977 28.65 1.45 24.32
CA ILE A 977 28.64 2.77 24.96
C ILE A 977 28.86 2.66 26.47
N SER A 978 28.37 1.59 27.11
CA SER A 978 28.64 1.37 28.53
C SER A 978 30.10 1.03 28.81
N LEU A 979 30.88 0.61 27.81
CA LEU A 979 32.30 0.29 27.93
C LEU A 979 33.22 1.42 27.42
N ASP A 980 32.68 2.45 26.77
CA ASP A 980 33.47 3.56 26.22
C ASP A 980 33.93 4.51 27.34
N PRO A 981 35.24 4.72 27.54
CA PRO A 981 35.75 5.64 28.55
C PRO A 981 35.34 7.11 28.34
N LYS A 982 34.83 7.48 27.15
CA LYS A 982 34.33 8.83 26.86
C LYS A 982 32.97 9.13 27.48
N HIS A 983 32.19 8.10 27.84
CA HIS A 983 30.85 8.24 28.41
C HIS A 983 29.95 9.21 27.64
N ASP A 984 29.91 9.05 26.31
CA ASP A 984 29.16 9.93 25.42
C ASP A 984 27.81 9.33 25.01
N THR A 985 26.72 10.08 25.25
CA THR A 985 25.35 9.69 24.86
C THR A 985 24.91 10.31 23.53
N SER A 986 25.74 11.13 22.89
CA SER A 986 25.38 11.89 21.68
C SER A 986 24.91 11.00 20.55
N GLU A 987 25.51 9.82 20.36
CA GLU A 987 25.07 8.85 19.34
C GLU A 987 23.69 8.25 19.66
N LEU A 988 23.40 7.95 20.94
CA LEU A 988 22.06 7.49 21.35
C LEU A 988 21.01 8.58 21.11
N VAL A 989 21.32 9.83 21.48
CA VAL A 989 20.42 10.97 21.26
C VAL A 989 20.19 11.20 19.76
N LYS A 990 21.23 11.08 18.93
CA LYS A 990 21.14 11.20 17.46
C LYS A 990 20.26 10.11 16.86
N MET A 991 20.40 8.85 17.31
CA MET A 991 19.55 7.74 16.87
C MET A 991 18.08 7.96 17.28
N LEU A 992 17.82 8.41 18.52
CA LEU A 992 16.47 8.77 18.97
C LEU A 992 15.89 9.93 18.16
N HIS A 993 16.72 10.91 17.78
CA HIS A 993 16.31 12.02 16.93
C HIS A 993 15.90 11.55 15.52
N THR A 994 16.69 10.66 14.90
CA THR A 994 16.34 10.08 13.60
C THR A 994 14.99 9.37 13.66
N MET A 995 14.79 8.49 14.66
CA MET A 995 13.51 7.78 14.82
C MET A 995 12.35 8.75 15.05
N HIS A 996 12.51 9.70 15.99
CA HIS A 996 11.49 10.70 16.29
C HIS A 996 11.12 11.51 15.05
N HIS A 997 12.09 12.04 14.33
CA HIS A 997 11.87 12.90 13.17
C HIS A 997 11.14 12.17 12.04
N THR A 998 11.50 10.91 11.76
CA THR A 998 10.80 10.11 10.76
C THR A 998 9.34 9.87 11.14
N ILE A 999 9.07 9.48 12.38
CA ILE A 999 7.70 9.19 12.83
C ILE A 999 6.85 10.46 12.95
N GLU A 1000 7.45 11.57 13.38
CA GLU A 1000 6.79 12.87 13.44
C GLU A 1000 6.34 13.33 12.04
N GLY A 1001 7.17 13.09 11.02
CA GLY A 1001 6.82 13.37 9.63
C GLY A 1001 5.63 12.56 9.08
N ILE A 1002 5.39 11.37 9.62
CA ILE A 1002 4.33 10.45 9.14
C ILE A 1002 3.05 10.57 9.98
N HIS A 1003 3.15 10.49 11.31
CA HIS A 1003 2.02 10.37 12.23
C HIS A 1003 1.89 11.54 13.22
N GLY A 1004 2.81 12.50 13.21
CA GLY A 1004 2.83 13.65 14.11
C GLY A 1004 3.49 13.38 15.46
N HIS A 1005 3.56 14.44 16.26
CA HIS A 1005 4.39 14.52 17.46
C HIS A 1005 4.05 13.48 18.54
N GLU A 1006 2.76 13.19 18.76
CA GLU A 1006 2.33 12.26 19.82
C GLU A 1006 2.90 10.84 19.61
N GLN A 1007 2.86 10.32 18.39
CA GLN A 1007 3.35 8.97 18.10
C GLN A 1007 4.89 8.91 18.18
N ALA A 1008 5.58 9.96 17.74
CA ALA A 1008 7.03 10.08 17.84
C ALA A 1008 7.51 10.10 19.30
N ALA A 1009 6.85 10.88 20.15
CA ALA A 1009 7.16 10.99 21.57
C ALA A 1009 6.99 9.67 22.33
N LYS A 1010 6.01 8.82 21.95
CA LYS A 1010 5.81 7.49 22.54
C LYS A 1010 7.02 6.58 22.35
N ILE A 1011 7.58 6.57 21.14
CA ILE A 1011 8.74 5.75 20.80
C ILE A 1011 9.97 6.23 21.56
N VAL A 1012 10.23 7.54 21.56
CA VAL A 1012 11.34 8.12 22.34
C VAL A 1012 11.19 7.79 23.82
N THR A 1013 9.99 7.93 24.38
CA THR A 1013 9.75 7.63 25.80
C THR A 1013 10.04 6.16 26.12
N ALA A 1014 9.55 5.22 25.31
CA ALA A 1014 9.78 3.79 25.53
C ALA A 1014 11.28 3.45 25.48
N MET A 1015 12.00 3.99 24.48
CA MET A 1015 13.44 3.78 24.32
C MET A 1015 14.25 4.43 25.45
N ALA A 1016 13.88 5.65 25.87
CA ALA A 1016 14.51 6.35 26.98
C ALA A 1016 14.32 5.59 28.31
N SER A 1017 13.12 5.08 28.57
CA SER A 1017 12.84 4.28 29.77
C SER A 1017 13.72 3.03 29.85
N ILE A 1018 13.89 2.31 28.74
CA ILE A 1018 14.76 1.12 28.70
C ILE A 1018 16.24 1.50 28.84
N THR A 1019 16.65 2.61 28.23
CA THR A 1019 18.04 3.10 28.33
C THR A 1019 18.40 3.48 29.76
N ILE A 1020 17.53 4.25 30.42
CA ILE A 1020 17.74 4.61 31.83
C ILE A 1020 17.74 3.35 32.69
N ALA A 1021 16.82 2.42 32.47
CA ALA A 1021 16.80 1.16 33.22
C ALA A 1021 18.08 0.34 33.03
N TYR A 1022 18.65 0.33 31.83
CA TYR A 1022 19.89 -0.38 31.50
C TYR A 1022 21.11 0.19 32.24
N PHE A 1023 21.29 1.51 32.22
CA PHE A 1023 22.46 2.17 32.79
C PHE A 1023 22.36 2.48 34.29
N LYS A 1024 21.15 2.64 34.82
CA LYS A 1024 20.95 3.15 36.18
C LYS A 1024 21.50 2.21 37.26
N LYS A 1025 22.33 2.79 38.13
CA LYS A 1025 22.96 2.10 39.26
C LYS A 1025 22.00 1.82 40.41
N ASP A 1026 22.20 0.68 41.07
CA ASP A 1026 21.49 0.26 42.29
C ASP A 1026 21.54 1.30 43.42
N SER A 1027 20.43 1.46 44.12
CA SER A 1027 20.33 2.32 45.29
C SER A 1027 21.27 1.91 46.43
N ILE A 1028 21.51 0.60 46.62
CA ILE A 1028 22.40 0.08 47.68
C ILE A 1028 23.87 0.39 47.38
N ALA A 1029 24.26 0.40 46.09
CA ALA A 1029 25.62 0.71 45.66
C ALA A 1029 25.93 2.22 45.70
N LYS A 1030 24.90 3.07 45.80
CA LYS A 1030 25.03 4.54 45.89
C LYS A 1030 25.26 5.05 47.32
N ASN A 1031 24.85 4.30 48.35
CA ASN A 1031 25.00 4.70 49.76
C ASN A 1031 26.41 4.37 50.30
N THR A 1032 27.10 5.39 50.84
CA THR A 1032 28.47 5.30 51.37
C THR A 1032 28.65 4.26 52.47
N PHE A 1033 27.64 4.01 53.30
CA PHE A 1033 27.69 3.01 54.38
C PHE A 1033 27.60 1.56 53.88
N THR A 1034 26.86 1.32 52.80
CA THR A 1034 26.69 0.00 52.18
C THR A 1034 27.68 -0.25 51.03
N LYS A 1035 28.39 0.80 50.60
CA LYS A 1035 29.40 0.76 49.54
C LYS A 1035 30.52 -0.25 49.82
N LEU A 1036 30.96 -0.39 51.06
CA LEU A 1036 31.99 -1.36 51.46
C LEU A 1036 31.59 -2.83 51.20
N GLY A 1037 30.29 -3.16 51.27
CA GLY A 1037 29.76 -4.51 51.00
C GLY A 1037 29.42 -4.78 49.53
N THR A 1038 29.56 -3.78 48.65
CA THR A 1038 29.22 -3.83 47.22
C THR A 1038 30.46 -3.67 46.30
N ILE A 1039 31.65 -3.46 46.86
CA ILE A 1039 32.92 -3.46 46.13
C ILE A 1039 33.13 -4.82 45.48
N GLY A 1040 33.36 -4.84 44.16
CA GLY A 1040 33.61 -6.06 43.40
C GLY A 1040 32.38 -6.80 42.88
N ARG A 1041 31.19 -6.19 42.95
CA ARG A 1041 29.91 -6.77 42.50
C ARG A 1041 29.31 -5.98 41.32
N VAL A 1042 28.47 -6.65 40.55
CA VAL A 1042 27.60 -6.05 39.53
C VAL A 1042 26.49 -5.25 40.22
N ASN A 1043 26.28 -3.99 39.81
CA ASN A 1043 25.32 -3.06 40.43
C ASN A 1043 24.39 -2.35 39.42
N SER A 1044 24.31 -2.85 38.20
CA SER A 1044 23.47 -2.33 37.11
C SER A 1044 23.25 -3.40 36.06
N LEU A 1045 22.21 -3.24 35.23
CA LEU A 1045 22.01 -4.14 34.08
C LEU A 1045 23.18 -4.04 33.10
N ALA A 1046 23.72 -2.83 32.85
CA ALA A 1046 24.88 -2.66 31.98
C ALA A 1046 26.09 -3.51 32.39
N ALA A 1047 26.36 -3.62 33.70
CA ALA A 1047 27.44 -4.44 34.23
C ALA A 1047 27.11 -5.95 34.17
N GLU A 1048 25.83 -6.33 34.36
CA GLU A 1048 25.36 -7.73 34.21
C GLU A 1048 25.56 -8.21 32.76
N PHE A 1049 25.16 -7.37 31.79
CA PHE A 1049 25.35 -7.62 30.36
C PHE A 1049 26.81 -7.66 29.91
N SER A 1050 27.68 -6.93 30.61
CA SER A 1050 29.12 -6.91 30.31
C SER A 1050 29.88 -8.05 30.97
N GLY A 1051 29.26 -8.80 31.89
CA GLY A 1051 29.91 -9.86 32.67
C GLY A 1051 31.02 -9.35 33.60
N THR A 1052 31.13 -8.04 33.79
CA THR A 1052 32.15 -7.37 34.60
C THR A 1052 31.61 -6.09 35.19
N PHE A 1053 32.14 -5.69 36.35
CA PHE A 1053 31.86 -4.41 37.00
C PHE A 1053 32.96 -3.36 36.73
N LYS A 1054 34.09 -3.76 36.14
CA LYS A 1054 35.25 -2.87 35.89
C LYS A 1054 35.14 -2.24 34.52
N GLY A 1055 35.25 -0.90 34.46
CA GLY A 1055 35.22 -0.15 33.20
C GLY A 1055 33.83 0.00 32.58
N VAL A 1056 32.77 -0.35 33.31
CA VAL A 1056 31.38 -0.15 32.88
C VAL A 1056 30.87 1.18 33.44
N TRP A 1057 30.27 1.99 32.57
CA TRP A 1057 29.59 3.21 32.95
C TRP A 1057 28.23 2.90 33.56
N GLU A 1058 28.08 3.20 34.86
CA GLU A 1058 26.82 3.06 35.59
C GLU A 1058 26.31 4.47 35.96
N TRP A 1059 25.06 4.79 35.61
CA TRP A 1059 24.51 6.14 35.78
C TRP A 1059 24.14 6.45 37.24
N GLU A 1060 24.72 7.53 37.77
CA GLU A 1060 24.25 8.22 38.98
C GLU A 1060 22.99 9.05 38.65
N THR A 1061 22.35 9.65 39.66
CA THR A 1061 21.08 10.39 39.44
C THR A 1061 21.29 11.62 38.56
N ALA A 1062 22.47 12.23 38.62
CA ALA A 1062 22.84 13.35 37.75
C ALA A 1062 22.97 12.92 36.28
N ASP A 1063 23.50 11.73 35.99
CA ASP A 1063 23.64 11.23 34.62
C ASP A 1063 22.27 10.95 33.99
N VAL A 1064 21.32 10.41 34.77
CA VAL A 1064 19.93 10.23 34.34
C VAL A 1064 19.28 11.57 33.98
N ASP A 1065 19.47 12.60 34.82
CA ASP A 1065 18.94 13.95 34.56
C ASP A 1065 19.60 14.60 33.34
N ASN A 1066 20.92 14.45 33.19
CA ASN A 1066 21.66 14.94 32.03
C ASN A 1066 21.15 14.31 30.74
N PHE A 1067 20.92 12.99 30.71
CA PHE A 1067 20.36 12.33 29.54
C PHE A 1067 18.96 12.87 29.21
N ILE A 1068 18.06 13.00 30.20
CA ILE A 1068 16.72 13.58 29.99
C ILE A 1068 16.81 15.03 29.51
N PHE A 1069 17.75 15.81 30.06
CA PHE A 1069 17.99 17.19 29.63
C PHE A 1069 18.48 17.26 28.18
N GLU A 1070 19.36 16.37 27.76
CA GLU A 1070 19.81 16.28 26.37
C GLU A 1070 18.66 15.92 25.40
N LEU A 1071 17.75 15.02 25.81
CA LEU A 1071 16.53 14.73 25.05
C LEU A 1071 15.60 15.96 24.94
N GLU A 1072 15.42 16.72 26.02
CA GLU A 1072 14.67 17.97 26.01
C GLU A 1072 15.36 19.05 25.17
N ARG A 1073 16.69 19.12 25.20
CA ARG A 1073 17.50 20.06 24.40
C ARG A 1073 17.35 19.75 22.91
N ALA A 1074 17.31 18.48 22.56
CA ALA A 1074 17.05 17.99 21.20
C ALA A 1074 15.57 18.06 20.78
N LYS A 1075 14.68 18.58 21.65
CA LYS A 1075 13.22 18.67 21.44
C LYS A 1075 12.53 17.32 21.18
N LEU A 1076 13.09 16.24 21.72
CA LEU A 1076 12.54 14.88 21.61
C LEU A 1076 11.50 14.57 22.70
N LEU A 1077 11.55 15.34 23.80
CA LEU A 1077 10.59 15.27 24.89
C LEU A 1077 10.05 16.68 25.16
N PRO A 1078 8.72 16.84 25.35
CA PRO A 1078 8.14 18.12 25.68
C PRO A 1078 8.51 18.57 27.10
N LYS A 1079 8.80 19.87 27.25
CA LYS A 1079 8.95 20.53 28.56
C LYS A 1079 7.57 20.87 29.10
N ALA A 1080 7.29 20.57 30.38
CA ALA A 1080 5.93 20.67 30.92
C ALA A 1080 5.26 22.06 30.75
N ALA A 1081 3.94 22.01 30.56
CA ALA A 1081 2.92 23.06 30.52
C ALA A 1081 2.94 24.11 29.38
N PHE A 1082 4.09 24.54 28.86
CA PHE A 1082 4.11 25.66 27.89
C PHE A 1082 4.15 25.25 26.41
N ASP A 1083 4.58 24.02 26.07
CA ASP A 1083 4.60 23.51 24.68
C ASP A 1083 3.36 22.65 24.34
N LEU A 1084 2.51 22.32 25.32
CA LEU A 1084 1.27 21.53 25.13
C LEU A 1084 0.10 22.42 24.66
N GLY A 1085 0.31 23.23 23.61
CA GLY A 1085 -0.70 24.12 23.02
C GLY A 1085 -1.90 23.43 22.36
N GLY A 1086 -2.23 22.20 22.75
CA GLY A 1086 -3.45 21.49 22.37
C GLY A 1086 -4.49 21.63 23.48
N GLU A 1087 -5.68 22.09 23.11
CA GLU A 1087 -6.88 22.14 23.95
C GLU A 1087 -7.15 20.78 24.61
N GLY A 1088 -6.66 20.60 25.83
CA GLY A 1088 -7.08 19.52 26.71
C GLY A 1088 -7.92 20.10 27.82
N ASP A 1089 -9.22 19.81 27.83
CA ASP A 1089 -10.13 20.20 28.90
C ASP A 1089 -9.58 19.71 30.25
N VAL A 1090 -9.18 20.67 31.09
CA VAL A 1090 -8.75 20.41 32.46
C VAL A 1090 -10.01 20.27 33.32
N GLU A 1091 -10.39 19.05 33.67
CA GLU A 1091 -11.45 18.81 34.64
C GLU A 1091 -10.96 19.19 36.05
N ILE A 1092 -11.46 20.33 36.55
CA ILE A 1092 -11.21 20.80 37.91
C ILE A 1092 -12.25 20.16 38.83
N GLU A 1093 -11.85 19.12 39.56
CA GLU A 1093 -12.70 18.49 40.57
C GLU A 1093 -12.55 19.26 41.90
N ASN A 1094 -13.63 19.88 42.38
CA ASN A 1094 -13.64 20.53 43.70
C ASN A 1094 -13.83 19.46 44.79
N LYS A 1095 -12.75 19.12 45.50
CA LYS A 1095 -12.81 18.23 46.67
C LYS A 1095 -12.64 19.02 47.97
N LYS A 1096 -13.36 18.59 49.00
CA LYS A 1096 -13.21 19.13 50.36
C LYS A 1096 -12.19 18.30 51.12
N PHE A 1097 -11.10 18.92 51.57
CA PHE A 1097 -10.18 18.29 52.53
C PHE A 1097 -10.85 18.27 53.90
N LEU A 1098 -11.05 17.07 54.46
CA LEU A 1098 -11.70 16.85 55.77
C LEU A 1098 -13.04 17.60 55.94
N GLY A 1099 -13.81 17.77 54.85
CA GLY A 1099 -15.12 18.44 54.87
C GLY A 1099 -15.10 19.96 55.06
N LEU A 1100 -13.96 20.60 55.34
CA LEU A 1100 -13.90 22.00 55.80
C LEU A 1100 -13.27 22.98 54.81
N PHE A 1101 -12.36 22.54 53.92
CA PHE A 1101 -11.71 23.44 52.97
C PHE A 1101 -11.80 22.92 51.53
N PRO A 1102 -12.42 23.68 50.60
CA PRO A 1102 -12.39 23.34 49.18
C PRO A 1102 -10.98 23.57 48.65
N TYR A 1103 -10.36 22.52 48.09
CA TYR A 1103 -9.18 22.69 47.26
C TYR A 1103 -9.48 22.18 45.85
N LYS A 1104 -9.01 22.92 44.85
CA LYS A 1104 -9.11 22.53 43.46
C LYS A 1104 -8.09 21.43 43.22
N LYS A 1105 -8.55 20.20 43.03
CA LYS A 1105 -7.68 19.15 42.52
C LYS A 1105 -7.73 19.24 41.00
N THR A 1106 -6.66 19.76 40.41
CA THR A 1106 -6.45 19.66 38.98
C THR A 1106 -6.25 18.19 38.66
N THR A 1107 -7.27 17.53 38.12
CA THR A 1107 -7.10 16.18 37.61
C THR A 1107 -6.24 16.32 36.37
N SER A 1108 -5.03 15.74 36.41
CA SER A 1108 -4.10 15.69 35.28
C SER A 1108 -4.85 15.35 34.01
N GLN A 1109 -4.51 16.04 32.92
CA GLN A 1109 -4.81 15.63 31.55
C GLN A 1109 -4.74 14.11 31.42
N LYS A 1110 -5.66 13.52 30.65
CA LYS A 1110 -5.49 12.16 30.10
C LYS A 1110 -4.01 12.00 29.75
N SER A 1111 -3.35 10.98 30.30
CA SER A 1111 -1.96 10.73 29.95
C SER A 1111 -1.90 10.62 28.44
N HIS A 1112 -1.07 11.42 27.77
CA HIS A 1112 -1.02 11.46 26.31
C HIS A 1112 -0.39 10.17 25.72
N GLY A 1113 -0.39 9.07 26.49
CA GLY A 1113 0.28 7.82 26.20
C GLY A 1113 1.81 7.92 26.11
N TYR A 1114 2.41 9.10 26.31
CA TYR A 1114 3.85 9.36 26.41
C TYR A 1114 4.16 10.17 27.69
N LEU A 1115 5.43 10.20 28.09
CA LEU A 1115 5.89 10.90 29.30
C LEU A 1115 6.58 12.21 28.92
N THR A 1116 6.37 13.26 29.73
CA THR A 1116 7.18 14.48 29.63
C THR A 1116 8.55 14.26 30.31
N GLY A 1117 9.53 15.13 30.02
CA GLY A 1117 10.83 15.06 30.71
C GLY A 1117 10.70 15.13 32.24
N PRO A 1118 9.84 16.00 32.83
CA PRO A 1118 9.54 15.98 34.26
C PRO A 1118 8.93 14.67 34.78
N ASP A 1119 8.06 14.02 33.99
CA ASP A 1119 7.49 12.73 34.38
C ASP A 1119 8.56 11.63 34.43
N LEU A 1120 9.44 11.57 33.43
CA LEU A 1120 10.57 10.62 33.42
C LEU A 1120 11.49 10.83 34.63
N ARG A 1121 11.84 12.08 34.95
CA ARG A 1121 12.64 12.38 36.16
C ARG A 1121 11.95 11.89 37.42
N ARG A 1122 10.64 12.04 37.53
CA ARG A 1122 9.87 11.56 38.68
C ARG A 1122 9.86 10.03 38.77
N HIS A 1123 9.62 9.33 37.66
CA HIS A 1123 9.57 7.87 37.63
C HIS A 1123 10.92 7.22 37.91
N PHE A 1124 12.01 7.83 37.43
CA PHE A 1124 13.36 7.33 37.64
C PHE A 1124 14.08 7.95 38.83
N GLY A 1125 13.41 8.74 39.68
CA GLY A 1125 14.02 9.34 40.86
C GLY A 1125 15.23 10.22 40.54
N ALA A 1126 15.11 11.03 39.49
CA ALA A 1126 16.09 12.00 39.00
C ALA A 1126 15.62 13.45 39.15
N THR A 1127 14.76 13.70 40.13
CA THR A 1127 14.36 15.07 40.45
C THR A 1127 15.48 15.81 41.19
N LYS A 1128 15.44 17.15 41.22
CA LYS A 1128 16.37 17.96 42.02
C LYS A 1128 16.41 17.55 43.49
N LYS A 1129 15.29 17.06 44.04
CA LYS A 1129 15.22 16.52 45.40
C LYS A 1129 16.05 15.25 45.55
N ASP A 1130 15.95 14.34 44.58
CA ASP A 1130 16.68 13.06 44.60
C ASP A 1130 18.18 13.27 44.44
N GLN A 1131 18.59 14.20 43.58
CA GLN A 1131 19.99 14.64 43.47
C GLN A 1131 20.50 15.21 44.80
N GLY A 1132 19.72 16.07 45.46
CA GLY A 1132 20.07 16.61 46.78
C GLY A 1132 20.21 15.52 47.85
N LEU A 1133 19.32 14.54 47.86
CA LEU A 1133 19.38 13.38 48.76
C LEU A 1133 20.60 12.49 48.48
N GLU A 1134 20.96 12.27 47.21
CA GLU A 1134 22.15 11.49 46.84
C GLU A 1134 23.45 12.20 47.28
N ILE A 1135 23.55 13.52 47.06
CA ILE A 1135 24.67 14.34 47.55
C ILE A 1135 24.78 14.25 49.08
N LEU A 1136 23.67 14.43 49.81
CA LEU A 1136 23.64 14.31 51.26
C LEU A 1136 24.12 12.91 51.70
N ASN A 1137 23.59 11.84 51.12
CA ASN A 1137 23.98 10.46 51.46
C ASN A 1137 25.45 10.14 51.09
N LYS A 1138 26.02 10.80 50.07
CA LYS A 1138 27.41 10.63 49.65
C LYS A 1138 28.38 11.35 50.59
N TYR A 1139 28.10 12.61 50.95
CA TYR A 1139 29.05 13.48 51.65
C TYR A 1139 28.83 13.59 53.17
N VAL A 1140 27.60 13.48 53.68
CA VAL A 1140 27.33 13.55 55.14
C VAL A 1140 28.10 12.47 55.91
N PRO A 1141 28.21 11.20 55.45
CA PRO A 1141 29.00 10.18 56.15
C PRO A 1141 30.50 10.50 56.17
N ILE A 1142 31.04 11.07 55.09
CA ILE A 1142 32.45 11.49 55.01
C ILE A 1142 32.69 12.64 55.98
N PHE A 1143 31.77 13.60 56.05
CA PHE A 1143 31.83 14.72 56.99
C PHE A 1143 31.73 14.23 58.44
N LEU A 1144 30.82 13.30 58.74
CA LEU A 1144 30.70 12.67 60.06
C LEU A 1144 31.95 11.87 60.43
N ALA A 1145 32.54 11.13 59.50
CA ALA A 1145 33.80 10.41 59.72
C ALA A 1145 34.99 11.35 59.93
N ALA A 1146 35.05 12.47 59.19
CA ALA A 1146 36.05 13.51 59.40
C ALA A 1146 35.86 14.22 60.75
N MET A 1147 34.63 14.48 61.17
CA MET A 1147 34.31 15.00 62.51
C MET A 1147 34.68 13.99 63.61
N LEU A 1148 34.37 12.72 63.42
CA LEU A 1148 34.73 11.66 64.38
C LEU A 1148 36.25 11.51 64.46
N TYR A 1149 36.96 11.54 63.33
CA TYR A 1149 38.42 11.48 63.27
C TYR A 1149 39.04 12.70 63.94
N THR A 1150 38.53 13.91 63.72
CA THR A 1150 39.02 15.12 64.40
C THR A 1150 38.71 15.09 65.90
N PHE A 1151 37.54 14.59 66.32
CA PHE A 1151 37.22 14.38 67.74
C PHE A 1151 38.14 13.33 68.38
N ILE A 1152 38.36 12.18 67.74
CA ILE A 1152 39.25 11.11 68.23
C ILE A 1152 40.71 11.59 68.24
N SER A 1153 41.15 12.29 67.20
CA SER A 1153 42.49 12.90 67.11
C SER A 1153 42.71 13.93 68.21
N LYS A 1154 41.71 14.78 68.48
CA LYS A 1154 41.77 15.79 69.53
C LYS A 1154 41.73 15.15 70.93
N ALA A 1155 40.88 14.15 71.16
CA ALA A 1155 40.84 13.37 72.39
C ALA A 1155 42.15 12.59 72.62
N ALA A 1156 42.77 12.05 71.55
CA ALA A 1156 44.07 11.39 71.63
C ALA A 1156 45.20 12.39 71.95
N LYS A 1157 45.17 13.60 71.36
CA LYS A 1157 46.10 14.70 71.71
C LYS A 1157 45.95 15.11 73.17
N GLU A 1158 44.72 15.35 73.64
CA GLU A 1158 44.43 15.69 75.05
C GLU A 1158 44.81 14.56 76.02
N ALA A 1159 44.70 13.29 75.62
CA ALA A 1159 45.15 12.14 76.41
C ALA A 1159 46.69 12.03 76.48
N THR A 1160 47.41 12.46 75.44
CA THR A 1160 48.88 12.52 75.41
C THR A 1160 49.48 13.73 76.13
N GLU A 1161 48.73 14.84 76.24
CA GLU A 1161 49.15 16.06 76.95
C GLU A 1161 48.85 16.02 78.47
N LYS A 1162 48.08 15.04 78.95
CA LYS A 1162 48.03 14.67 80.37
C LYS A 1162 49.10 13.61 80.68
N LYS A 1163 50.34 14.06 80.83
CA LYS A 1163 51.40 13.33 81.55
C LYS A 1163 52.02 14.21 82.60
#